data_AF-A0A8S1D0M1-F1
#
_entry.id   AF-A0A8S1D0M1-F1
#
_cell.length_a   1.000
_cell.length_b   1.000
_cell.length_c   1.000
_cell.angle_alpha   90.00
_cell.angle_beta   90.00
_cell.angle_gamma   90.00
#
_symmetry.space_group_name_H-M   'P 1'
#
loop_
_entity.id
_entity.type
_entity.pdbx_description
1 polymer ?
#
loop_
_entity_poly.entity_id
_entity_poly.type
_entity_poly.pdbx_seq_one_letter_code
_entity_poly.pdbx_strand_id
1 'polypeptide(L)'
;MYLKDRVPLPINYNPILVLVNDPKPGYNDQVIRATNMLISSLRILKSLRAGILAPEVFHLNPKKSDTDLFYTVTGLLPSSVSWYGAYLFKAFPLDMSQYGNLFNSTRVPCVGKDKIVKNDKANHMLVMRNGNFYVFDALDKNGNILPPSDLLACIDYITKDASAASEFPIGVLTSENRDVWAKARQELEAQGNAEVLNIIDSSIFNLSLDDEAVGSNREKLLRSYLHSDGANRWFDKSFSLIIGKDGTAGINFEHSWGDGVAVLRYFTDMFKDSTNKPQVHPDTKSNFDAANHVRKLEFKLNDSIKKSIAEAKRKHAEISKSLAFDVLEMHNYGKKLCKKHGVSPDSIMQLGFQVGYHKLSGKNVATYESCSTAAFRHGRTETMRPCTMATQAVCNAINGSNQPSNAELLTMIKKCSEVHGNLTKDAAMGQGFDRHLFGLRRLAEQKGALPAIFSDPAYAAINHNILSTSTLSSDIVMAGAFGPVVKDGLGIGYSIMNDMLGAIVSSYPPNNNGAGFVSALKTAYENIFNVLETSNNCNKTRHCSRRIGSNNYFISEPFVSQGFRIMPLIIWLVIVMFILQTTNPSVFKIISTKSKYPPLRPVIDTPLKVIIQRETIVKCCSNSRCRTSNNMSTPLSSTRGVLIKTSSIAEKTIKGSAVTSTAAQDLIPMTALSFDSSTSSTETTSISTIAMPTTTITTTTPTSTTTTTPTTTPTKRCNGVLDRTCRPKTACTIDSNLASQLQMSGAST
;
A
#
# COMPACT_ATOMS: atom_id res chain seq x y z
N MET A 1 6.40 3.36 -13.24
CA MET A 1 7.51 3.22 -12.29
C MET A 1 7.81 1.73 -12.10
N TYR A 2 7.14 1.04 -11.18
CA TYR A 2 7.33 -0.37 -10.80
C TYR A 2 7.72 -1.36 -11.92
N LEU A 3 7.02 -1.37 -13.07
CA LEU A 3 7.35 -2.27 -14.20
C LEU A 3 8.74 -2.04 -14.83
N LYS A 4 9.34 -0.86 -14.70
CA LYS A 4 10.74 -0.61 -15.11
C LYS A 4 11.76 -0.94 -14.02
N ASP A 5 11.34 -1.00 -12.76
CA ASP A 5 12.30 -1.28 -11.68
C ASP A 5 12.77 -2.73 -11.74
N ARG A 6 14.02 -2.95 -11.31
CA ARG A 6 14.79 -4.19 -11.46
C ARG A 6 15.03 -4.90 -10.13
N VAL A 7 14.73 -4.27 -8.99
CA VAL A 7 14.84 -4.93 -7.67
C VAL A 7 13.84 -6.10 -7.53
N PRO A 8 14.13 -7.11 -6.69
CA PRO A 8 13.19 -8.18 -6.34
C PRO A 8 11.80 -7.69 -5.92
N LEU A 9 10.76 -8.47 -6.25
CA LEU A 9 9.37 -8.18 -5.85
C LEU A 9 9.09 -8.35 -4.34
N PRO A 10 9.39 -9.51 -3.71
CA PRO A 10 9.11 -9.68 -2.29
C PRO A 10 9.93 -8.69 -1.45
N ILE A 11 9.36 -8.33 -0.30
CA ILE A 11 9.88 -7.32 0.64
C ILE A 11 9.87 -5.89 0.07
N ASN A 12 10.43 -5.63 -1.12
CA ASN A 12 10.55 -4.28 -1.68
C ASN A 12 9.23 -3.72 -2.25
N TYR A 13 8.38 -4.57 -2.84
CA TYR A 13 7.11 -4.14 -3.44
C TYR A 13 5.91 -4.93 -2.98
N ASN A 14 5.97 -6.25 -2.94
CA ASN A 14 4.82 -7.06 -2.53
C ASN A 14 4.58 -6.90 -1.02
N PRO A 15 3.43 -6.34 -0.60
CA PRO A 15 3.04 -6.29 0.80
C PRO A 15 2.19 -7.53 1.14
N ILE A 16 1.76 -7.60 2.40
CA ILE A 16 0.80 -8.60 2.88
C ILE A 16 -0.38 -8.00 3.63
N LEU A 17 -1.48 -8.76 3.62
CA LEU A 17 -2.56 -8.66 4.59
C LEU A 17 -2.85 -10.05 5.15
N VAL A 18 -3.08 -10.14 6.46
CA VAL A 18 -3.48 -11.38 7.16
C VAL A 18 -4.86 -11.18 7.77
N LEU A 19 -5.73 -12.18 7.64
CA LEU A 19 -7.08 -12.20 8.18
C LEU A 19 -7.08 -12.58 9.66
N VAL A 20 -8.08 -12.09 10.40
CA VAL A 20 -8.55 -12.75 11.61
C VAL A 20 -9.07 -14.17 11.29
N ASN A 21 -9.17 -15.05 12.27
CA ASN A 21 -9.71 -16.39 12.08
C ASN A 21 -11.24 -16.36 11.87
N ASP A 22 -11.79 -17.41 11.25
CA ASP A 22 -13.24 -17.61 11.22
C ASP A 22 -13.72 -17.81 12.67
N PRO A 23 -14.76 -17.08 13.14
CA PRO A 23 -15.25 -17.19 14.52
C PRO A 23 -15.78 -18.58 14.92
N LYS A 24 -16.05 -19.49 13.96
CA LYS A 24 -16.44 -20.89 14.19
C LYS A 24 -15.16 -21.76 14.13
N PRO A 25 -14.65 -22.34 15.23
CA PRO A 25 -13.33 -22.98 15.25
C PRO A 25 -13.09 -24.02 14.14
N GLY A 26 -14.06 -24.91 13.88
CA GLY A 26 -13.96 -25.95 12.85
C GLY A 26 -13.84 -25.45 11.40
N TYR A 27 -14.13 -24.18 11.12
CA TYR A 27 -13.94 -23.57 9.80
C TYR A 27 -12.51 -23.03 9.60
N ASN A 28 -11.62 -23.23 10.58
CA ASN A 28 -10.19 -22.96 10.49
C ASN A 28 -9.37 -24.25 10.29
N ASP A 29 -9.99 -25.36 9.89
CA ASP A 29 -9.22 -26.42 9.23
C ASP A 29 -8.65 -25.89 7.89
N GLN A 30 -7.42 -26.29 7.55
CA GLN A 30 -6.72 -25.81 6.36
C GLN A 30 -7.49 -26.09 5.05
N VAL A 31 -8.06 -27.30 4.90
CA VAL A 31 -8.76 -27.75 3.69
C VAL A 31 -10.13 -27.08 3.59
N ILE A 32 -10.90 -27.06 4.69
CA ILE A 32 -12.20 -26.39 4.78
C ILE A 32 -12.07 -24.88 4.52
N ARG A 33 -11.06 -24.22 5.10
CA ARG A 33 -10.88 -22.77 4.95
C ARG A 33 -10.38 -22.40 3.55
N ALA A 34 -9.39 -23.14 3.02
CA ALA A 34 -8.90 -22.93 1.66
C ALA A 34 -10.02 -23.11 0.61
N THR A 35 -10.85 -24.15 0.76
CA THR A 35 -11.96 -24.43 -0.17
C THR A 35 -13.03 -23.35 -0.11
N ASN A 36 -13.46 -22.92 1.08
CA ASN A 36 -14.45 -21.84 1.22
C ASN A 36 -13.92 -20.51 0.66
N MET A 37 -12.66 -20.14 0.94
CA MET A 37 -12.06 -18.91 0.41
C MET A 37 -11.85 -18.96 -1.11
N LEU A 38 -11.52 -20.13 -1.67
CA LEU A 38 -11.49 -20.37 -3.11
C LEU A 38 -12.87 -20.12 -3.73
N ILE A 39 -13.92 -20.74 -3.20
CA ILE A 39 -15.27 -20.62 -3.75
C ILE A 39 -15.76 -19.16 -3.68
N SER A 40 -15.54 -18.47 -2.55
CA SER A 40 -15.86 -17.02 -2.44
C SER A 40 -15.04 -16.16 -3.42
N SER A 41 -13.78 -16.50 -3.68
CA SER A 41 -12.96 -15.82 -4.68
C SER A 41 -13.50 -16.01 -6.10
N LEU A 42 -13.94 -17.22 -6.46
CA LEU A 42 -14.57 -17.53 -7.75
C LEU A 42 -15.94 -16.84 -7.90
N ARG A 43 -16.69 -16.70 -6.80
CA ARG A 43 -17.94 -15.93 -6.74
C ARG A 43 -17.69 -14.44 -7.00
N ILE A 44 -16.64 -13.85 -6.41
CA ILE A 44 -16.24 -12.46 -6.68
C ILE A 44 -15.78 -12.27 -8.13
N LEU A 45 -15.00 -13.22 -8.67
CA LEU A 45 -14.60 -13.23 -10.09
C LEU A 45 -15.82 -13.23 -11.02
N LYS A 46 -16.80 -14.11 -10.79
CA LYS A 46 -18.03 -14.15 -11.60
C LYS A 46 -18.85 -12.86 -11.44
N SER A 47 -18.99 -12.32 -10.24
CA SER A 47 -19.69 -11.05 -10.01
C SER A 47 -19.02 -9.86 -10.72
N LEU A 48 -17.68 -9.82 -10.73
CA LEU A 48 -16.91 -8.82 -11.46
C LEU A 48 -17.08 -8.96 -12.98
N ARG A 49 -16.97 -10.19 -13.52
CA ARG A 49 -17.14 -10.46 -14.97
C ARG A 49 -18.57 -10.20 -15.47
N ALA A 50 -19.58 -10.44 -14.64
CA ALA A 50 -20.98 -10.19 -14.97
C ALA A 50 -21.43 -8.74 -14.73
N GLY A 51 -20.55 -7.85 -14.21
CA GLY A 51 -20.90 -6.46 -13.93
C GLY A 51 -21.86 -6.25 -12.74
N ILE A 52 -22.06 -7.29 -11.91
CA ILE A 52 -22.98 -7.27 -10.75
C ILE A 52 -22.26 -7.06 -9.40
N LEU A 53 -20.92 -6.98 -9.39
CA LEU A 53 -20.18 -6.55 -8.22
C LEU A 53 -20.51 -5.08 -7.94
N ALA A 54 -21.09 -4.78 -6.77
CA ALA A 54 -21.52 -3.44 -6.41
C ALA A 54 -20.36 -2.42 -6.55
N PRO A 55 -20.59 -1.25 -7.18
CA PRO A 55 -19.56 -0.24 -7.40
C PRO A 55 -18.84 0.15 -6.10
N GLU A 56 -17.56 0.48 -6.21
CA GLU A 56 -16.81 1.03 -5.08
C GLU A 56 -17.18 2.50 -4.89
N VAL A 57 -17.67 2.88 -3.70
CA VAL A 57 -18.18 4.21 -3.43
C VAL A 57 -17.75 4.69 -2.05
N PHE A 58 -17.14 5.87 -1.98
CA PHE A 58 -16.85 6.53 -0.71
C PHE A 58 -18.03 7.42 -0.28
N HIS A 59 -18.67 7.07 0.84
CA HIS A 59 -19.84 7.77 1.36
C HIS A 59 -19.47 8.72 2.51
N LEU A 60 -19.65 10.04 2.35
CA LEU A 60 -19.47 10.98 3.48
C LEU A 60 -20.52 10.79 4.58
N ASN A 61 -21.68 10.22 4.24
CA ASN A 61 -22.68 9.80 5.21
C ASN A 61 -23.43 8.56 4.68
N PRO A 62 -23.00 7.33 5.05
CA PRO A 62 -23.64 6.09 4.60
C PRO A 62 -25.15 6.09 4.90
N LYS A 63 -25.59 6.56 6.09
CA LYS A 63 -27.00 6.63 6.47
C LYS A 63 -27.90 7.51 5.58
N LYS A 64 -27.33 8.26 4.63
CA LYS A 64 -28.04 9.07 3.62
C LYS A 64 -27.74 8.69 2.18
N SER A 65 -26.79 7.81 1.93
CA SER A 65 -26.22 7.60 0.59
C SER A 65 -25.78 6.16 0.30
N ASP A 66 -25.74 5.27 1.28
CA ASP A 66 -25.57 3.83 1.11
C ASP A 66 -26.93 3.19 1.46
N THR A 67 -27.86 3.25 0.49
CA THR A 67 -29.29 2.95 0.68
C THR A 67 -29.93 2.53 -0.64
N ASP A 68 -31.01 1.73 -0.59
CA ASP A 68 -31.71 1.26 -1.78
C ASP A 68 -32.19 2.41 -2.69
N LEU A 69 -32.59 3.55 -2.10
CA LEU A 69 -32.97 4.75 -2.84
C LEU A 69 -31.78 5.32 -3.65
N PHE A 70 -30.58 5.36 -3.06
CA PHE A 70 -29.37 5.80 -3.76
C PHE A 70 -29.04 4.85 -4.93
N TYR A 71 -29.02 3.54 -4.69
CA TYR A 71 -28.68 2.57 -5.74
C TYR A 71 -29.75 2.52 -6.84
N THR A 72 -31.03 2.66 -6.50
CA THR A 72 -32.13 2.76 -7.49
C THR A 72 -31.99 4.03 -8.34
N VAL A 73 -31.81 5.20 -7.71
CA VAL A 73 -31.70 6.47 -8.45
C VAL A 73 -30.43 6.52 -9.29
N THR A 74 -29.28 6.10 -8.76
CA THR A 74 -28.01 6.15 -9.50
C THR A 74 -27.87 5.05 -10.55
N GLY A 75 -28.49 3.88 -10.35
CA GLY A 75 -28.56 2.80 -11.34
C GLY A 75 -29.49 3.09 -12.52
N LEU A 76 -30.50 3.95 -12.34
CA LEU A 76 -31.36 4.44 -13.42
C LEU A 76 -30.75 5.62 -14.21
N LEU A 77 -29.64 6.21 -13.75
CA LEU A 77 -28.95 7.28 -14.46
C LEU A 77 -27.96 6.74 -15.50
N PRO A 78 -27.93 7.29 -16.73
CA PRO A 78 -26.90 6.97 -17.71
C PRO A 78 -25.49 7.16 -17.15
N SER A 79 -24.54 6.31 -17.55
CA SER A 79 -23.16 6.30 -17.03
C SER A 79 -22.39 7.61 -17.27
N SER A 80 -22.85 8.44 -18.21
CA SER A 80 -22.32 9.80 -18.44
C SER A 80 -22.71 10.82 -17.35
N VAL A 81 -23.73 10.54 -16.54
CA VAL A 81 -24.25 11.44 -15.50
C VAL A 81 -24.42 10.80 -14.11
N SER A 82 -24.33 9.48 -13.98
CA SER A 82 -24.51 8.76 -12.70
C SER A 82 -23.57 9.24 -11.58
N TRP A 83 -22.34 9.65 -11.92
CA TRP A 83 -21.39 10.26 -10.96
C TRP A 83 -21.93 11.57 -10.35
N TYR A 84 -22.55 12.45 -11.16
CA TYR A 84 -23.18 13.67 -10.64
C TYR A 84 -24.39 13.34 -9.76
N GLY A 85 -25.14 12.30 -10.11
CA GLY A 85 -26.19 11.72 -9.25
C GLY A 85 -25.64 11.35 -7.88
N ALA A 86 -24.56 10.55 -7.82
CA ALA A 86 -23.94 10.15 -6.56
C ALA A 86 -23.38 11.34 -5.76
N TYR A 87 -22.78 12.33 -6.44
CA TYR A 87 -22.25 13.55 -5.82
C TYR A 87 -23.34 14.40 -5.14
N LEU A 88 -24.58 14.40 -5.66
CA LEU A 88 -25.72 15.05 -4.99
C LEU A 88 -26.08 14.38 -3.64
N PHE A 89 -25.94 13.06 -3.54
CA PHE A 89 -26.06 12.31 -2.28
C PHE A 89 -24.83 12.43 -1.35
N LYS A 90 -23.76 13.15 -1.77
CA LYS A 90 -22.46 13.22 -1.08
C LYS A 90 -21.75 11.87 -0.97
N ALA A 91 -21.91 11.07 -2.02
CA ALA A 91 -21.15 9.86 -2.28
C ALA A 91 -20.24 10.07 -3.49
N PHE A 92 -19.08 9.39 -3.48
CA PHE A 92 -18.01 9.56 -4.47
C PHE A 92 -17.64 8.18 -5.02
N PRO A 93 -18.17 7.80 -6.20
CA PRO A 93 -17.77 6.58 -6.88
C PRO A 93 -16.26 6.59 -7.16
N LEU A 94 -15.60 5.45 -6.94
CA LEU A 94 -14.17 5.28 -7.12
C LEU A 94 -13.86 4.50 -8.41
N ASP A 95 -12.66 4.71 -8.95
CA ASP A 95 -12.17 4.04 -10.14
C ASP A 95 -11.97 2.53 -9.90
N MET A 96 -12.61 1.71 -10.73
CA MET A 96 -12.52 0.25 -10.69
C MET A 96 -11.72 -0.34 -11.86
N SER A 97 -11.02 0.48 -12.65
CA SER A 97 -10.26 0.00 -13.84
C SER A 97 -9.20 -1.04 -13.49
N GLN A 98 -8.67 -0.99 -12.27
CA GLN A 98 -7.66 -1.91 -11.73
C GLN A 98 -8.24 -3.29 -11.34
N TYR A 99 -9.55 -3.39 -11.07
CA TYR A 99 -10.15 -4.60 -10.49
C TYR A 99 -10.04 -5.80 -11.42
N GLY A 100 -10.05 -5.55 -12.74
CA GLY A 100 -9.82 -6.59 -13.75
C GLY A 100 -8.49 -7.34 -13.58
N ASN A 101 -7.48 -6.74 -12.95
CA ASN A 101 -6.16 -7.35 -12.75
C ASN A 101 -6.06 -8.24 -11.50
N LEU A 102 -7.11 -8.35 -10.67
CA LEU A 102 -7.14 -9.28 -9.53
C LEU A 102 -6.94 -10.73 -9.99
N PHE A 103 -7.63 -11.13 -11.06
CA PHE A 103 -7.75 -12.52 -11.50
C PHE A 103 -7.14 -12.75 -12.89
N ASN A 104 -6.72 -14.01 -13.14
CA ASN A 104 -6.09 -14.47 -14.38
C ASN A 104 -4.91 -13.61 -14.87
N SER A 105 -4.24 -12.92 -13.95
CA SER A 105 -3.22 -11.90 -14.22
C SER A 105 -1.91 -12.18 -13.50
N THR A 106 -0.81 -11.73 -14.09
CA THR A 106 0.57 -12.00 -13.63
C THR A 106 1.52 -10.89 -14.13
N ARG A 107 2.66 -10.69 -13.46
CA ARG A 107 3.76 -9.81 -13.88
C ARG A 107 4.89 -10.64 -14.48
N VAL A 108 4.83 -10.86 -15.79
CA VAL A 108 5.90 -11.57 -16.51
C VAL A 108 7.19 -10.72 -16.53
N PRO A 109 8.33 -11.24 -16.08
CA PRO A 109 9.62 -10.55 -16.14
C PRO A 109 10.04 -10.34 -17.60
N CYS A 110 10.57 -9.18 -17.92
CA CYS A 110 11.12 -8.87 -19.25
C CYS A 110 12.31 -7.92 -19.08
N VAL A 111 13.37 -8.08 -19.88
CA VAL A 111 14.61 -7.32 -19.74
C VAL A 111 14.35 -5.82 -19.85
N GLY A 112 14.81 -5.03 -18.88
CA GLY A 112 14.66 -3.58 -18.77
C GLY A 112 13.25 -3.06 -18.45
N LYS A 113 12.18 -3.81 -18.74
CA LYS A 113 10.80 -3.48 -18.37
C LYS A 113 9.88 -4.71 -18.42
N ASP A 114 9.30 -5.06 -17.28
CA ASP A 114 8.29 -6.12 -17.11
C ASP A 114 6.94 -5.75 -17.75
N LYS A 115 6.09 -6.77 -17.94
CA LYS A 115 4.72 -6.64 -18.47
C LYS A 115 3.71 -7.28 -17.52
N ILE A 116 2.55 -6.64 -17.35
CA ILE A 116 1.36 -7.34 -16.86
C ILE A 116 0.76 -8.12 -18.03
N VAL A 117 0.46 -9.39 -17.82
CA VAL A 117 -0.26 -10.27 -18.76
C VAL A 117 -1.54 -10.74 -18.09
N LYS A 118 -2.61 -10.87 -18.88
CA LYS A 118 -3.91 -11.36 -18.42
C LYS A 118 -4.53 -12.33 -19.44
N ASN A 119 -5.19 -13.38 -18.98
CA ASN A 119 -5.96 -14.31 -19.82
C ASN A 119 -7.34 -14.64 -19.21
N ASP A 120 -8.36 -13.84 -19.50
CA ASP A 120 -9.72 -14.04 -18.97
C ASP A 120 -10.40 -15.36 -19.35
N LYS A 121 -9.84 -16.15 -20.27
CA LYS A 121 -10.40 -17.44 -20.72
C LYS A 121 -9.94 -18.64 -19.89
N ALA A 122 -9.00 -18.46 -18.95
CA ALA A 122 -8.48 -19.55 -18.13
C ALA A 122 -9.39 -19.87 -16.94
N ASN A 123 -9.80 -21.15 -16.85
CA ASN A 123 -10.73 -21.69 -15.85
C ASN A 123 -10.03 -22.34 -14.64
N HIS A 124 -8.71 -22.49 -14.71
CA HIS A 124 -7.93 -23.28 -13.78
C HIS A 124 -7.35 -22.50 -12.61
N MET A 125 -7.24 -23.19 -11.48
CA MET A 125 -6.52 -22.74 -10.29
C MET A 125 -5.09 -23.25 -10.30
N LEU A 126 -4.17 -22.40 -9.82
CA LEU A 126 -2.83 -22.84 -9.43
C LEU A 126 -2.81 -23.07 -7.92
N VAL A 127 -2.27 -24.21 -7.48
CA VAL A 127 -1.99 -24.50 -6.08
C VAL A 127 -0.50 -24.81 -5.92
N MET A 128 0.12 -24.28 -4.87
CA MET A 128 1.49 -24.58 -4.47
C MET A 128 1.52 -25.23 -3.09
N ARG A 129 2.23 -26.35 -2.97
CA ARG A 129 2.54 -26.99 -1.68
C ARG A 129 3.94 -27.57 -1.70
N ASN A 130 4.74 -27.27 -0.69
CA ASN A 130 6.14 -27.72 -0.54
C ASN A 130 7.02 -27.45 -1.78
N GLY A 131 6.76 -26.35 -2.50
CA GLY A 131 7.47 -25.99 -3.74
C GLY A 131 7.11 -26.83 -4.97
N ASN A 132 6.17 -27.76 -4.85
CA ASN A 132 5.51 -28.42 -5.98
C ASN A 132 4.33 -27.54 -6.45
N PHE A 133 4.00 -27.65 -7.74
CA PHE A 133 2.88 -26.92 -8.37
C PHE A 133 1.81 -27.91 -8.84
N TYR A 134 0.54 -27.58 -8.63
CA TYR A 134 -0.61 -28.40 -8.99
C TYR A 134 -1.66 -27.52 -9.70
N VAL A 135 -2.37 -28.08 -10.68
CA VAL A 135 -3.43 -27.42 -11.43
C VAL A 135 -4.67 -28.29 -11.53
N PHE A 136 -5.84 -27.67 -11.40
CA PHE A 136 -7.15 -28.25 -11.73
C PHE A 136 -8.09 -27.14 -12.23
N ASP A 137 -9.08 -27.50 -13.06
CA ASP A 137 -10.14 -26.57 -13.45
C ASP A 137 -11.06 -26.30 -12.25
N ALA A 138 -11.32 -25.03 -11.94
CA ALA A 138 -12.27 -24.63 -10.90
C ALA A 138 -13.57 -24.03 -11.47
N LEU A 139 -13.57 -23.76 -12.79
CA LEU A 139 -14.76 -23.41 -13.56
C LEU A 139 -15.01 -24.46 -14.65
N ASP A 140 -16.27 -24.83 -14.89
CA ASP A 140 -16.66 -25.73 -15.98
C ASP A 140 -16.51 -25.05 -17.36
N LYS A 141 -16.70 -25.83 -18.44
CA LYS A 141 -16.68 -25.32 -19.84
C LYS A 141 -17.70 -24.22 -20.15
N ASN A 142 -18.68 -23.99 -19.29
CA ASN A 142 -19.71 -22.94 -19.38
C ASN A 142 -19.39 -21.74 -18.47
N GLY A 143 -18.28 -21.80 -17.71
CA GLY A 143 -17.87 -20.79 -16.72
C GLY A 143 -18.60 -20.86 -15.37
N ASN A 144 -19.34 -21.94 -15.07
CA ASN A 144 -19.91 -22.20 -13.75
C ASN A 144 -18.81 -22.61 -12.77
N ILE A 145 -18.98 -22.35 -11.48
CA ILE A 145 -18.06 -22.89 -10.46
C ILE A 145 -18.34 -24.39 -10.32
N LEU A 146 -17.29 -25.22 -10.23
CA LEU A 146 -17.47 -26.65 -9.95
C LEU A 146 -18.18 -26.88 -8.60
N PRO A 147 -18.82 -28.04 -8.37
CA PRO A 147 -19.49 -28.33 -7.10
C PRO A 147 -18.54 -28.15 -5.90
N PRO A 148 -19.00 -27.57 -4.78
CA PRO A 148 -18.16 -27.33 -3.60
C PRO A 148 -17.45 -28.58 -3.06
N SER A 149 -18.09 -29.74 -3.17
CA SER A 149 -17.55 -31.08 -2.86
C SER A 149 -16.33 -31.46 -3.70
N ASP A 150 -16.29 -31.00 -4.95
CA ASP A 150 -15.33 -31.46 -5.95
C ASP A 150 -14.06 -30.59 -5.83
N LEU A 151 -14.26 -29.30 -5.62
CA LEU A 151 -13.22 -28.36 -5.19
C LEU A 151 -12.60 -28.79 -3.84
N LEU A 152 -13.43 -29.24 -2.88
CA LEU A 152 -12.96 -29.79 -1.61
C LEU A 152 -12.05 -31.00 -1.82
N ALA A 153 -12.46 -31.96 -2.66
CA ALA A 153 -11.68 -33.14 -2.97
C ALA A 153 -10.34 -32.80 -3.65
N CYS A 154 -10.32 -31.83 -4.57
CA CYS A 154 -9.08 -31.35 -5.20
C CYS A 154 -8.10 -30.73 -4.19
N ILE A 155 -8.57 -29.91 -3.25
CA ILE A 155 -7.70 -29.34 -2.20
C ILE A 155 -7.24 -30.41 -1.21
N ASP A 156 -8.15 -31.28 -0.76
CA ASP A 156 -7.86 -32.39 0.15
C ASP A 156 -6.78 -33.33 -0.43
N TYR A 157 -6.92 -33.73 -1.70
CA TYR A 157 -5.94 -34.51 -2.45
C TYR A 157 -4.56 -33.85 -2.45
N ILE A 158 -4.47 -32.54 -2.73
CA ILE A 158 -3.18 -31.81 -2.74
C ILE A 158 -2.56 -31.73 -1.33
N THR A 159 -3.37 -31.57 -0.27
CA THR A 159 -2.84 -31.59 1.12
C THR A 159 -2.42 -32.99 1.58
N LYS A 160 -2.92 -34.05 0.94
CA LYS A 160 -2.59 -35.46 1.22
C LYS A 160 -1.51 -36.02 0.29
N ASP A 161 -1.12 -35.30 -0.77
CA ASP A 161 -0.03 -35.72 -1.65
C ASP A 161 1.26 -35.95 -0.86
N ALA A 162 1.87 -37.11 -1.11
CA ALA A 162 3.06 -37.61 -0.44
C ALA A 162 4.36 -37.28 -1.19
N SER A 163 4.30 -36.48 -2.27
CA SER A 163 5.49 -35.90 -2.91
C SER A 163 6.42 -35.26 -1.86
N ALA A 164 7.72 -35.55 -1.99
CA ALA A 164 8.74 -34.78 -1.29
C ALA A 164 8.67 -33.28 -1.66
N ALA A 165 9.20 -32.42 -0.79
CA ALA A 165 9.41 -31.03 -1.14
C ALA A 165 10.36 -30.91 -2.34
N SER A 166 10.09 -29.98 -3.25
CA SER A 166 10.89 -29.85 -4.47
C SER A 166 12.35 -29.48 -4.16
N GLU A 167 13.30 -30.29 -4.65
CA GLU A 167 14.74 -30.04 -4.55
C GLU A 167 15.11 -28.71 -5.24
N PHE A 168 14.45 -28.43 -6.36
CA PHE A 168 14.63 -27.24 -7.19
C PHE A 168 13.32 -26.43 -7.25
N PRO A 169 12.95 -25.69 -6.19
CA PRO A 169 11.66 -25.02 -6.10
C PRO A 169 11.64 -23.73 -6.96
N ILE A 170 11.11 -23.86 -8.18
CA ILE A 170 11.14 -22.83 -9.24
C ILE A 170 10.48 -21.51 -8.81
N GLY A 171 9.54 -21.54 -7.85
CA GLY A 171 8.90 -20.34 -7.30
C GLY A 171 9.89 -19.29 -6.78
N VAL A 172 11.04 -19.72 -6.26
CA VAL A 172 12.08 -18.83 -5.73
C VAL A 172 12.76 -17.98 -6.81
N LEU A 173 12.66 -18.36 -8.10
CA LEU A 173 13.15 -17.50 -9.19
C LEU A 173 12.34 -16.20 -9.30
N THR A 174 11.08 -16.17 -8.83
CA THR A 174 10.28 -14.94 -8.81
C THR A 174 10.77 -13.88 -7.80
N SER A 175 11.69 -14.24 -6.89
CA SER A 175 12.36 -13.31 -5.96
C SER A 175 13.74 -12.81 -6.42
N GLU A 176 14.17 -13.14 -7.64
CA GLU A 176 15.40 -12.57 -8.22
C GLU A 176 15.25 -11.11 -8.68
N ASN A 177 16.40 -10.49 -8.98
CA ASN A 177 16.45 -9.29 -9.80
C ASN A 177 15.67 -9.52 -11.12
N ARG A 178 14.87 -8.54 -11.55
CA ARG A 178 13.91 -8.74 -12.65
C ARG A 178 14.56 -9.07 -14.01
N ASP A 179 15.78 -8.61 -14.26
CA ASP A 179 16.53 -8.97 -15.48
C ASP A 179 17.24 -10.33 -15.37
N VAL A 180 17.58 -10.77 -14.14
CA VAL A 180 18.09 -12.14 -13.88
C VAL A 180 16.94 -13.13 -14.05
N TRP A 181 15.78 -12.86 -13.46
CA TRP A 181 14.59 -13.68 -13.61
C TRP A 181 14.10 -13.71 -15.07
N ALA A 182 14.10 -12.57 -15.79
CA ALA A 182 13.77 -12.56 -17.22
C ALA A 182 14.61 -13.55 -18.04
N LYS A 183 15.92 -13.63 -17.78
CA LYS A 183 16.83 -14.58 -18.45
C LYS A 183 16.58 -16.03 -18.04
N ALA A 184 16.42 -16.31 -16.74
CA ALA A 184 16.13 -17.67 -16.27
C ALA A 184 14.74 -18.17 -16.73
N ARG A 185 13.75 -17.28 -16.87
CA ARG A 185 12.44 -17.61 -17.46
C ARG A 185 12.55 -17.90 -18.96
N GLN A 186 13.36 -17.14 -19.70
CA GLN A 186 13.68 -17.44 -21.11
C GLN A 186 14.40 -18.79 -21.26
N GLU A 187 15.32 -19.15 -20.34
CA GLU A 187 15.97 -20.46 -20.36
C GLU A 187 14.97 -21.60 -20.06
N LEU A 188 14.07 -21.43 -19.09
CA LEU A 188 12.96 -22.36 -18.84
C LEU A 188 12.08 -22.55 -20.08
N GLU A 189 11.71 -21.46 -20.78
CA GLU A 189 10.96 -21.55 -22.04
C GLU A 189 11.73 -22.33 -23.12
N ALA A 190 13.04 -22.07 -23.26
CA ALA A 190 13.91 -22.77 -24.21
C ALA A 190 14.12 -24.26 -23.88
N GLN A 191 14.08 -24.66 -22.60
CA GLN A 191 14.04 -26.07 -22.18
C GLN A 191 12.65 -26.73 -22.36
N GLY A 192 11.68 -26.02 -22.96
CA GLY A 192 10.36 -26.54 -23.29
C GLY A 192 9.32 -26.43 -22.18
N ASN A 193 9.52 -25.53 -21.19
CA ASN A 193 8.56 -25.30 -20.11
C ASN A 193 7.53 -24.19 -20.42
N ALA A 194 7.47 -23.70 -21.67
CA ALA A 194 6.62 -22.58 -22.05
C ALA A 194 5.11 -22.82 -21.79
N GLU A 195 4.60 -24.04 -22.01
CA GLU A 195 3.21 -24.39 -21.66
C GLU A 195 2.97 -24.31 -20.14
N VAL A 196 3.88 -24.88 -19.34
CA VAL A 196 3.80 -24.92 -17.87
C VAL A 196 3.84 -23.51 -17.28
N LEU A 197 4.72 -22.65 -17.79
CA LEU A 197 4.76 -21.24 -17.43
C LEU A 197 3.46 -20.51 -17.83
N ASN A 198 2.93 -20.75 -19.04
CA ASN A 198 1.65 -20.17 -19.46
C ASN A 198 0.46 -20.64 -18.58
N ILE A 199 0.46 -21.89 -18.11
CA ILE A 199 -0.55 -22.39 -17.16
C ILE A 199 -0.46 -21.61 -15.84
N ILE A 200 0.74 -21.46 -15.27
CA ILE A 200 0.97 -20.68 -14.05
C ILE A 200 0.53 -19.21 -14.25
N ASP A 201 1.00 -18.58 -15.32
CA ASP A 201 0.76 -17.17 -15.65
C ASP A 201 -0.72 -16.84 -15.87
N SER A 202 -1.48 -17.74 -16.50
CA SER A 202 -2.90 -17.55 -16.81
C SER A 202 -3.89 -17.98 -15.72
N SER A 203 -3.44 -18.74 -14.72
CA SER A 203 -4.28 -19.27 -13.64
C SER A 203 -5.09 -18.18 -12.92
N ILE A 204 -6.28 -18.53 -12.40
CA ILE A 204 -7.22 -17.56 -11.82
C ILE A 204 -6.57 -16.75 -10.67
N PHE A 205 -6.01 -17.42 -9.67
CA PHE A 205 -4.99 -16.88 -8.75
C PHE A 205 -4.11 -18.04 -8.24
N ASN A 206 -3.10 -17.75 -7.43
CA ASN A 206 -2.27 -18.77 -6.79
C ASN A 206 -2.74 -19.06 -5.35
N LEU A 207 -2.99 -20.33 -5.01
CA LEU A 207 -3.28 -20.78 -3.66
C LEU A 207 -2.05 -21.48 -3.07
N SER A 208 -1.39 -20.88 -2.08
CA SER A 208 -0.26 -21.49 -1.37
C SER A 208 -0.77 -22.18 -0.10
N LEU A 209 -0.58 -23.49 -0.03
CA LEU A 209 -0.88 -24.32 1.14
C LEU A 209 0.45 -24.59 1.86
N ASP A 210 0.61 -24.01 3.04
CA ASP A 210 1.82 -24.19 3.85
C ASP A 210 1.60 -25.28 4.91
N ASP A 211 2.51 -26.25 5.00
CA ASP A 211 2.41 -27.36 5.97
C ASP A 211 2.81 -26.95 7.41
N GLU A 212 3.25 -25.70 7.63
CA GLU A 212 3.54 -25.17 8.96
C GLU A 212 2.35 -24.43 9.60
N ALA A 213 2.16 -24.65 10.90
CA ALA A 213 1.36 -23.76 11.76
C ALA A 213 2.20 -22.55 12.20
N VAL A 214 1.57 -21.39 12.28
CA VAL A 214 2.20 -20.14 12.75
C VAL A 214 1.91 -19.89 14.23
N GLY A 215 0.70 -20.20 14.69
CA GLY A 215 0.23 -19.92 16.04
C GLY A 215 0.27 -18.42 16.38
N SER A 216 0.54 -18.10 17.65
CA SER A 216 0.54 -16.73 18.16
C SER A 216 1.83 -15.92 17.89
N ASN A 217 2.85 -16.52 17.27
CA ASN A 217 4.13 -15.82 17.01
C ASN A 217 3.97 -14.83 15.85
N ARG A 218 3.87 -13.53 16.19
CA ARG A 218 3.68 -12.46 15.19
C ARG A 218 4.89 -12.26 14.27
N GLU A 219 6.12 -12.47 14.73
CA GLU A 219 7.29 -12.41 13.85
C GLU A 219 7.25 -13.54 12.81
N LYS A 220 6.95 -14.77 13.25
CA LYS A 220 6.77 -15.91 12.35
C LYS A 220 5.68 -15.63 11.31
N LEU A 221 4.53 -15.08 11.74
CA LEU A 221 3.45 -14.67 10.84
C LEU A 221 3.93 -13.71 9.74
N LEU A 222 4.64 -12.65 10.13
CA LEU A 222 5.10 -11.63 9.20
C LEU A 222 6.11 -12.19 8.20
N ARG A 223 7.04 -13.06 8.66
CA ARG A 223 8.01 -13.75 7.79
C ARG A 223 7.36 -14.72 6.82
N SER A 224 6.52 -15.63 7.33
CA SER A 224 5.85 -16.67 6.52
C SER A 224 5.00 -16.07 5.40
N TYR A 225 4.29 -14.97 5.65
CA TYR A 225 3.42 -14.36 4.64
C TYR A 225 4.17 -13.40 3.70
N LEU A 226 5.14 -12.59 4.19
CA LEU A 226 5.80 -11.58 3.34
C LEU A 226 6.80 -12.18 2.34
N HIS A 227 7.55 -13.20 2.76
CA HIS A 227 8.64 -13.76 1.94
C HIS A 227 8.83 -15.27 2.07
N SER A 228 8.53 -15.88 3.22
CA SER A 228 8.85 -17.28 3.54
C SER A 228 10.32 -17.63 3.18
N ASP A 229 10.58 -18.90 2.86
CA ASP A 229 11.80 -19.37 2.18
C ASP A 229 11.81 -19.11 0.66
N GLY A 230 10.70 -18.59 0.12
CA GLY A 230 10.49 -18.32 -1.30
C GLY A 230 10.13 -19.54 -2.15
N ALA A 231 10.18 -20.76 -1.61
CA ALA A 231 9.91 -21.99 -2.38
C ALA A 231 8.41 -22.16 -2.69
N ASN A 232 7.56 -21.91 -1.69
CA ASN A 232 6.11 -22.13 -1.78
C ASN A 232 5.33 -20.88 -2.23
N ARG A 233 5.90 -20.05 -3.13
CA ARG A 233 5.33 -18.75 -3.56
C ARG A 233 5.55 -18.50 -5.06
N TRP A 234 4.66 -17.72 -5.66
CA TRP A 234 4.84 -17.13 -7.00
C TRP A 234 4.62 -15.62 -6.92
N PHE A 235 5.69 -14.87 -6.63
CA PHE A 235 5.61 -13.42 -6.32
C PHE A 235 5.17 -12.55 -7.50
N ASP A 236 5.24 -13.08 -8.73
CA ASP A 236 4.76 -12.43 -9.94
C ASP A 236 3.22 -12.43 -10.06
N LYS A 237 2.51 -13.31 -9.33
CA LYS A 237 1.05 -13.43 -9.47
C LYS A 237 0.36 -12.17 -8.96
N SER A 238 -0.76 -11.79 -9.59
CA SER A 238 -1.64 -10.70 -9.14
C SER A 238 -1.85 -10.71 -7.62
N PHE A 239 -2.21 -11.87 -7.08
CA PHE A 239 -2.01 -12.24 -5.68
C PHE A 239 -1.80 -13.75 -5.50
N SER A 240 -1.19 -14.11 -4.38
CA SER A 240 -1.21 -15.46 -3.80
C SER A 240 -2.03 -15.44 -2.51
N LEU A 241 -3.07 -16.27 -2.42
CA LEU A 241 -3.80 -16.58 -1.19
C LEU A 241 -3.01 -17.66 -0.44
N ILE A 242 -2.68 -17.43 0.83
CA ILE A 242 -1.80 -18.28 1.64
C ILE A 242 -2.61 -18.81 2.83
N ILE A 243 -2.66 -20.14 2.99
CA ILE A 243 -3.36 -20.83 4.08
C ILE A 243 -2.37 -21.74 4.84
N GLY A 244 -2.06 -21.38 6.09
CA GLY A 244 -1.19 -22.16 6.98
C GLY A 244 -1.86 -23.42 7.53
N LYS A 245 -1.09 -24.27 8.21
CA LYS A 245 -1.58 -25.58 8.69
C LYS A 245 -2.61 -25.48 9.83
N ASP A 246 -2.54 -24.40 10.59
CA ASP A 246 -3.53 -23.99 11.61
C ASP A 246 -4.72 -23.20 11.01
N GLY A 247 -4.84 -23.21 9.68
CA GLY A 247 -5.84 -22.46 8.94
C GLY A 247 -5.66 -20.95 8.96
N THR A 248 -4.56 -20.40 9.49
CA THR A 248 -4.27 -18.95 9.37
C THR A 248 -4.29 -18.56 7.90
N ALA A 249 -4.92 -17.43 7.56
CA ALA A 249 -5.20 -17.05 6.18
C ALA A 249 -4.76 -15.61 5.88
N GLY A 250 -4.22 -15.38 4.68
CA GLY A 250 -3.73 -14.07 4.26
C GLY A 250 -3.33 -14.04 2.79
N ILE A 251 -2.87 -12.89 2.30
CA ILE A 251 -2.45 -12.70 0.92
C ILE A 251 -1.09 -12.02 0.83
N ASN A 252 -0.34 -12.37 -0.21
CA ASN A 252 0.81 -11.65 -0.74
C ASN A 252 0.44 -11.18 -2.16
N PHE A 253 0.67 -9.92 -2.54
CA PHE A 253 0.21 -9.41 -3.84
C PHE A 253 1.24 -8.54 -4.56
N GLU A 254 1.28 -8.64 -5.89
CA GLU A 254 2.18 -7.83 -6.72
C GLU A 254 1.67 -6.38 -6.81
N HIS A 255 2.55 -5.39 -6.62
CA HIS A 255 2.11 -4.00 -6.46
C HIS A 255 2.00 -3.22 -7.79
N SER A 256 2.63 -3.64 -8.88
CA SER A 256 2.67 -2.82 -10.11
C SER A 256 1.31 -2.69 -10.82
N TRP A 257 0.41 -3.68 -10.69
CA TRP A 257 -0.89 -3.68 -11.36
C TRP A 257 -1.95 -2.76 -10.71
N GLY A 258 -1.80 -2.36 -9.45
CA GLY A 258 -2.81 -1.57 -8.73
C GLY A 258 -2.34 -0.94 -7.40
N ASP A 259 -3.24 -0.27 -6.69
CA ASP A 259 -2.97 0.48 -5.44
C ASP A 259 -3.53 -0.18 -4.17
N GLY A 260 -3.87 -1.47 -4.22
CA GLY A 260 -4.40 -2.21 -3.07
C GLY A 260 -5.87 -1.94 -2.72
N VAL A 261 -6.54 -0.92 -3.26
CA VAL A 261 -7.98 -0.67 -3.05
C VAL A 261 -8.82 -1.88 -3.51
N ALA A 262 -8.61 -2.33 -4.75
CA ALA A 262 -9.24 -3.54 -5.30
C ALA A 262 -8.94 -4.79 -4.47
N VAL A 263 -7.73 -4.86 -3.88
CA VAL A 263 -7.30 -5.97 -3.03
C VAL A 263 -8.04 -5.94 -1.69
N LEU A 264 -8.13 -4.79 -1.02
CA LEU A 264 -8.85 -4.66 0.25
C LEU A 264 -10.34 -4.94 0.10
N ARG A 265 -10.95 -4.51 -1.02
CA ARG A 265 -12.33 -4.86 -1.36
C ARG A 265 -12.50 -6.38 -1.55
N TYR A 266 -11.68 -7.00 -2.39
CA TYR A 266 -11.67 -8.45 -2.59
C TYR A 266 -11.50 -9.21 -1.27
N PHE A 267 -10.51 -8.84 -0.46
CA PHE A 267 -10.20 -9.45 0.83
C PHE A 267 -11.37 -9.34 1.82
N THR A 268 -12.05 -8.20 1.81
CA THR A 268 -13.24 -7.93 2.65
C THR A 268 -14.45 -8.74 2.22
N ASP A 269 -14.78 -8.76 0.93
CA ASP A 269 -15.94 -9.50 0.41
C ASP A 269 -15.69 -11.02 0.47
N MET A 270 -14.46 -11.48 0.23
CA MET A 270 -14.08 -12.89 0.31
C MET A 270 -14.19 -13.41 1.75
N PHE A 271 -13.70 -12.66 2.74
CA PHE A 271 -13.87 -13.02 4.15
C PHE A 271 -15.35 -13.04 4.55
N LYS A 272 -16.13 -12.02 4.16
CA LYS A 272 -17.57 -11.96 4.49
C LYS A 272 -18.36 -13.11 3.88
N ASP A 273 -18.13 -13.44 2.60
CA ASP A 273 -18.86 -14.51 1.91
C ASP A 273 -18.46 -15.89 2.47
N SER A 274 -17.16 -16.16 2.67
CA SER A 274 -16.69 -17.47 3.17
C SER A 274 -17.07 -17.73 4.65
N THR A 275 -17.13 -16.69 5.49
CA THR A 275 -17.52 -16.84 6.91
C THR A 275 -19.03 -16.91 7.12
N ASN A 276 -19.81 -16.05 6.44
CA ASN A 276 -21.28 -15.98 6.63
C ASN A 276 -22.05 -16.94 5.73
N LYS A 277 -21.49 -17.34 4.58
CA LYS A 277 -22.11 -18.24 3.60
C LYS A 277 -21.12 -19.32 3.11
N PRO A 278 -20.45 -20.05 4.02
CA PRO A 278 -19.59 -21.17 3.62
C PRO A 278 -20.37 -22.15 2.75
N GLN A 279 -19.68 -22.71 1.75
CA GLN A 279 -20.22 -23.66 0.78
C GLN A 279 -19.73 -25.09 1.05
N VAL A 280 -18.76 -25.26 1.95
CA VAL A 280 -18.37 -26.54 2.54
C VAL A 280 -18.23 -26.41 4.06
N HIS A 281 -18.51 -27.51 4.76
CA HIS A 281 -18.57 -27.62 6.21
C HIS A 281 -17.66 -28.77 6.70
N PRO A 282 -17.25 -28.83 7.98
CA PRO A 282 -16.31 -29.85 8.48
C PRO A 282 -16.76 -31.31 8.32
N ASP A 283 -18.05 -31.54 8.13
CA ASP A 283 -18.70 -32.83 7.87
C ASP A 283 -18.97 -33.11 6.38
N THR A 284 -18.67 -32.14 5.49
CA THR A 284 -18.86 -32.28 4.04
C THR A 284 -17.94 -33.35 3.47
N LYS A 285 -18.55 -34.30 2.75
CA LYS A 285 -17.85 -35.41 2.08
C LYS A 285 -17.95 -35.25 0.58
N SER A 286 -17.02 -35.90 -0.13
CA SER A 286 -17.01 -35.96 -1.57
C SER A 286 -16.57 -37.34 -2.03
N ASN A 287 -17.20 -37.81 -3.10
CA ASN A 287 -16.81 -39.04 -3.82
C ASN A 287 -16.15 -38.70 -5.17
N PHE A 288 -15.76 -37.43 -5.37
CA PHE A 288 -15.14 -36.94 -6.59
C PHE A 288 -13.70 -37.47 -6.74
N ASP A 289 -13.39 -38.01 -7.92
CA ASP A 289 -12.08 -38.60 -8.22
C ASP A 289 -11.03 -37.51 -8.54
N ALA A 290 -10.60 -36.80 -7.51
CA ALA A 290 -9.64 -35.72 -7.62
C ALA A 290 -8.30 -36.13 -8.27
N ALA A 291 -7.92 -37.41 -8.21
CA ALA A 291 -6.68 -37.91 -8.81
C ALA A 291 -6.68 -37.80 -10.35
N ASN A 292 -7.85 -37.91 -11.00
CA ASN A 292 -8.00 -37.73 -12.44
C ASN A 292 -8.24 -36.26 -12.87
N HIS A 293 -8.35 -35.33 -11.91
CA HIS A 293 -8.61 -33.90 -12.17
C HIS A 293 -7.49 -32.95 -11.70
N VAL A 294 -6.68 -33.36 -10.73
CA VAL A 294 -5.50 -32.60 -10.26
C VAL A 294 -4.24 -33.07 -11.01
N ARG A 295 -3.69 -32.22 -11.87
CA ARG A 295 -2.38 -32.45 -12.51
C ARG A 295 -1.28 -31.76 -11.71
N LYS A 296 -0.30 -32.53 -11.23
CA LYS A 296 0.99 -31.99 -10.80
C LYS A 296 1.77 -31.48 -12.01
N LEU A 297 2.40 -30.32 -11.91
CA LEU A 297 3.17 -29.69 -12.99
C LEU A 297 4.66 -30.03 -12.84
N GLU A 298 5.18 -30.81 -13.78
CA GLU A 298 6.59 -31.20 -13.87
C GLU A 298 7.38 -30.29 -14.82
N PHE A 299 8.67 -30.08 -14.52
CA PHE A 299 9.52 -29.14 -15.24
C PHE A 299 10.82 -29.78 -15.75
N LYS A 300 11.24 -29.39 -16.95
CA LYS A 300 12.50 -29.79 -17.59
C LYS A 300 13.60 -28.83 -17.15
N LEU A 301 14.51 -29.31 -16.29
CA LEU A 301 15.57 -28.52 -15.68
C LEU A 301 16.96 -29.01 -16.12
N ASN A 302 17.69 -28.16 -16.84
CA ASN A 302 19.13 -28.34 -17.06
C ASN A 302 19.93 -27.81 -15.84
N ASP A 303 21.25 -28.02 -15.83
CA ASP A 303 22.08 -27.66 -14.68
C ASP A 303 22.30 -26.14 -14.51
N SER A 304 22.13 -25.34 -15.57
CA SER A 304 22.12 -23.87 -15.50
C SER A 304 20.91 -23.35 -14.72
N ILE A 305 19.72 -23.89 -15.00
CA ILE A 305 18.48 -23.53 -14.29
C ILE A 305 18.55 -24.03 -12.84
N LYS A 306 19.02 -25.26 -12.59
CA LYS A 306 19.24 -25.77 -11.21
C LYS A 306 20.17 -24.86 -10.41
N LYS A 307 21.28 -24.42 -11.00
CA LYS A 307 22.23 -23.48 -10.40
C LYS A 307 21.61 -22.10 -10.16
N SER A 308 20.77 -21.64 -11.08
CA SER A 308 20.02 -20.37 -10.94
C SER A 308 19.01 -20.44 -9.79
N ILE A 309 18.31 -21.57 -9.62
CA ILE A 309 17.40 -21.82 -8.49
C ILE A 309 18.15 -21.84 -7.16
N ALA A 310 19.32 -22.51 -7.10
CA ALA A 310 20.15 -22.55 -5.91
C ALA A 310 20.68 -21.14 -5.52
N GLU A 311 21.12 -20.34 -6.49
CA GLU A 311 21.59 -18.97 -6.27
C GLU A 311 20.46 -18.02 -5.86
N ALA A 312 19.29 -18.12 -6.49
CA ALA A 312 18.09 -17.39 -6.09
C ALA A 312 17.67 -17.74 -4.64
N LYS A 313 17.66 -19.03 -4.29
CA LYS A 313 17.38 -19.51 -2.92
C LYS A 313 18.39 -18.96 -1.90
N ARG A 314 19.68 -18.90 -2.25
CA ARG A 314 20.74 -18.30 -1.41
C ARG A 314 20.47 -16.80 -1.17
N LYS A 315 20.29 -16.02 -2.24
CA LYS A 315 20.00 -14.56 -2.14
C LYS A 315 18.71 -14.28 -1.38
N HIS A 316 17.65 -15.05 -1.64
CA HIS A 316 16.35 -14.91 -0.98
C HIS A 316 16.46 -15.16 0.53
N ALA A 317 17.21 -16.21 0.94
CA ALA A 317 17.48 -16.48 2.34
C ALA A 317 18.30 -15.35 3.00
N GLU A 318 19.29 -14.78 2.30
CA GLU A 318 20.12 -13.67 2.79
C GLU A 318 19.30 -12.39 3.02
N ILE A 319 18.51 -11.94 2.03
CA ILE A 319 17.67 -10.74 2.20
C ILE A 319 16.58 -10.96 3.26
N SER A 320 15.94 -12.13 3.27
CA SER A 320 14.91 -12.50 4.27
C SER A 320 15.46 -12.54 5.69
N LYS A 321 16.70 -13.02 5.88
CA LYS A 321 17.39 -13.04 7.18
C LYS A 321 17.85 -11.64 7.62
N SER A 322 18.15 -10.74 6.67
CA SER A 322 18.54 -9.36 6.97
C SER A 322 17.38 -8.46 7.41
N LEU A 323 16.13 -8.88 7.14
CA LEU A 323 14.93 -8.16 7.55
C LEU A 323 14.57 -8.51 9.01
N ALA A 324 14.30 -7.50 9.82
CA ALA A 324 13.73 -7.62 11.17
C ALA A 324 12.30 -7.07 11.22
N PHE A 325 11.49 -7.58 12.15
CA PHE A 325 10.15 -7.09 12.43
C PHE A 325 9.98 -6.81 13.92
N ASP A 326 9.50 -5.62 14.23
CA ASP A 326 9.16 -5.18 15.58
C ASP A 326 7.68 -4.79 15.61
N VAL A 327 6.97 -5.13 16.69
CA VAL A 327 5.51 -4.98 16.78
C VAL A 327 5.14 -4.18 18.01
N LEU A 328 4.33 -3.14 17.80
CA LEU A 328 3.64 -2.41 18.86
C LEU A 328 2.16 -2.76 18.83
N GLU A 329 1.62 -3.19 19.97
CA GLU A 329 0.18 -3.25 20.23
C GLU A 329 -0.09 -2.56 21.57
N MET A 330 -1.03 -1.61 21.59
CA MET A 330 -1.34 -0.80 22.76
C MET A 330 -2.86 -0.72 22.95
N HIS A 331 -3.36 -1.40 24.00
CA HIS A 331 -4.77 -1.41 24.39
C HIS A 331 -5.16 -0.15 25.18
N ASN A 332 -6.47 0.11 25.28
CA ASN A 332 -7.10 1.30 25.88
C ASN A 332 -6.90 2.62 25.13
N TYR A 333 -5.93 2.69 24.20
CA TYR A 333 -5.71 3.82 23.29
C TYR A 333 -6.33 3.51 21.92
N GLY A 334 -7.04 4.46 21.29
CA GLY A 334 -7.70 4.19 20.00
C GLY A 334 -8.61 5.29 19.48
N LYS A 335 -9.41 4.97 18.45
CA LYS A 335 -10.36 5.90 17.78
C LYS A 335 -11.32 6.56 18.77
N LYS A 336 -11.80 5.87 19.81
CA LYS A 336 -12.73 6.47 20.79
C LYS A 336 -12.05 7.61 21.56
N LEU A 337 -10.84 7.39 22.06
CA LEU A 337 -10.08 8.38 22.83
C LEU A 337 -9.67 9.58 21.95
N CYS A 338 -9.22 9.34 20.72
CA CYS A 338 -8.91 10.41 19.77
C CYS A 338 -10.15 11.30 19.47
N LYS A 339 -11.30 10.67 19.15
CA LYS A 339 -12.56 11.38 18.88
C LYS A 339 -13.06 12.18 20.09
N LYS A 340 -12.99 11.61 21.31
CA LYS A 340 -13.34 12.27 22.58
C LYS A 340 -12.59 13.60 22.81
N HIS A 341 -11.38 13.74 22.26
CA HIS A 341 -10.55 14.94 22.41
C HIS A 341 -10.51 15.83 21.15
N GLY A 342 -11.26 15.47 20.11
CA GLY A 342 -11.37 16.26 18.87
C GLY A 342 -10.15 16.18 17.95
N VAL A 343 -9.45 15.05 17.93
CA VAL A 343 -8.27 14.82 17.08
C VAL A 343 -8.47 13.62 16.15
N SER A 344 -7.90 13.70 14.93
CA SER A 344 -7.91 12.62 13.95
C SER A 344 -7.10 11.43 14.47
N PRO A 345 -7.68 10.22 14.58
CA PRO A 345 -6.96 9.03 15.04
C PRO A 345 -5.71 8.74 14.19
N ASP A 346 -5.80 8.99 12.89
CA ASP A 346 -4.74 8.76 11.90
C ASP A 346 -3.60 9.78 12.04
N SER A 347 -3.93 11.06 12.26
CA SER A 347 -2.93 12.07 12.60
C SER A 347 -2.21 11.76 13.92
N ILE A 348 -2.88 11.15 14.89
CA ILE A 348 -2.25 10.74 16.14
C ILE A 348 -1.28 9.57 15.89
N MET A 349 -1.64 8.59 15.05
CA MET A 349 -0.72 7.52 14.63
C MET A 349 0.56 8.11 14.03
N GLN A 350 0.42 8.99 13.04
CA GLN A 350 1.53 9.66 12.37
C GLN A 350 2.36 10.54 13.29
N LEU A 351 1.73 11.32 14.16
CA LEU A 351 2.43 12.14 15.16
C LEU A 351 3.26 11.27 16.11
N GLY A 352 2.74 10.10 16.51
CA GLY A 352 3.50 9.11 17.27
C GLY A 352 4.77 8.66 16.54
N PHE A 353 4.68 8.34 15.25
CA PHE A 353 5.86 7.97 14.44
C PHE A 353 6.90 9.10 14.38
N GLN A 354 6.47 10.36 14.20
CA GLN A 354 7.36 11.51 14.19
C GLN A 354 8.05 11.71 15.55
N VAL A 355 7.29 11.72 16.65
CA VAL A 355 7.84 11.92 18.01
C VAL A 355 8.75 10.76 18.43
N GLY A 356 8.39 9.52 18.10
CA GLY A 356 9.18 8.32 18.37
C GLY A 356 10.48 8.27 17.58
N TYR A 357 10.46 8.59 16.28
CA TYR A 357 11.69 8.63 15.47
C TYR A 357 12.61 9.77 15.89
N HIS A 358 12.05 10.94 16.21
CA HIS A 358 12.82 12.05 16.77
C HIS A 358 13.45 11.68 18.14
N LYS A 359 12.72 10.98 19.01
CA LYS A 359 13.25 10.49 20.29
C LYS A 359 14.42 9.51 20.10
N LEU A 360 14.35 8.64 19.08
CA LEU A 360 15.40 7.67 18.78
C LEU A 360 16.66 8.32 18.16
N SER A 361 16.49 9.32 17.28
CA SER A 361 17.53 9.76 16.34
C SER A 361 17.96 11.22 16.45
N GLY A 362 17.20 12.05 17.17
CA GLY A 362 17.36 13.52 17.18
C GLY A 362 17.01 14.20 15.85
N LYS A 363 16.31 13.51 14.92
CA LYS A 363 16.04 13.99 13.56
C LYS A 363 14.56 13.93 13.20
N ASN A 364 14.12 14.88 12.38
CA ASN A 364 12.95 14.72 11.51
C ASN A 364 13.43 14.25 10.13
N VAL A 365 12.65 13.42 9.44
CA VAL A 365 13.08 12.74 8.21
C VAL A 365 11.95 12.66 7.17
N ALA A 366 12.34 12.47 5.91
CA ALA A 366 11.42 12.27 4.81
C ALA A 366 10.45 11.12 5.12
N THR A 367 9.16 11.47 5.24
CA THR A 367 8.08 10.58 5.61
C THR A 367 7.08 10.49 4.47
N TYR A 368 6.60 9.29 4.18
CA TYR A 368 5.59 8.98 3.17
C TYR A 368 4.36 8.39 3.86
N GLU A 369 3.17 8.88 3.52
CA GLU A 369 1.88 8.22 3.78
C GLU A 369 1.13 8.09 2.45
N SER A 370 0.52 6.93 2.20
CA SER A 370 -0.21 6.67 0.96
C SER A 370 -1.64 7.21 1.02
N CYS A 371 -1.99 8.14 0.13
CA CYS A 371 -3.35 8.66 -0.01
C CYS A 371 -3.97 8.21 -1.34
N SER A 372 -5.23 7.76 -1.34
CA SER A 372 -5.91 7.32 -2.57
C SER A 372 -6.47 8.51 -3.34
N THR A 373 -6.25 8.51 -4.66
CA THR A 373 -6.88 9.45 -5.61
C THR A 373 -7.94 8.77 -6.47
N ALA A 374 -8.41 7.58 -6.08
CA ALA A 374 -9.36 6.78 -6.85
C ALA A 374 -10.73 7.46 -7.07
N ALA A 375 -11.05 8.57 -6.40
CA ALA A 375 -12.23 9.39 -6.71
C ALA A 375 -12.18 10.06 -8.11
N PHE A 376 -11.02 10.03 -8.77
CA PHE A 376 -10.83 10.47 -10.16
C PHE A 376 -10.65 9.28 -11.10
N ARG A 377 -11.05 9.45 -12.38
CA ARG A 377 -10.86 8.44 -13.43
C ARG A 377 -9.39 8.09 -13.61
N HIS A 378 -9.09 6.79 -13.62
CA HIS A 378 -7.75 6.20 -13.61
C HIS A 378 -6.87 6.69 -12.45
N GLY A 379 -7.50 7.10 -11.35
CA GLY A 379 -6.83 7.52 -10.12
C GLY A 379 -5.86 6.45 -9.60
N ARG A 380 -4.76 6.92 -9.01
CA ARG A 380 -3.74 6.08 -8.37
C ARG A 380 -3.60 6.51 -6.91
N THR A 381 -2.37 6.60 -6.40
CA THR A 381 -2.06 7.26 -5.12
C THR A 381 -1.46 8.64 -5.31
N GLU A 382 -1.60 9.50 -4.31
CA GLU A 382 -0.72 10.65 -4.03
C GLU A 382 -0.05 10.44 -2.67
N THR A 383 1.07 11.11 -2.41
CA THR A 383 1.77 11.09 -1.13
C THR A 383 1.24 12.21 -0.24
N MET A 384 0.74 11.83 0.94
CA MET A 384 0.60 12.77 2.05
C MET A 384 1.94 12.79 2.81
N ARG A 385 2.34 13.95 3.35
CA ARG A 385 3.62 14.19 4.01
C ARG A 385 3.42 14.52 5.50
N PRO A 386 3.49 13.54 6.42
CA PRO A 386 3.25 13.76 7.85
C PRO A 386 4.31 14.58 8.58
N CYS A 387 5.56 14.59 8.08
CA CYS A 387 6.63 15.42 8.62
C CYS A 387 6.41 16.88 8.20
N THR A 388 5.93 17.70 9.14
CA THR A 388 5.55 19.11 8.93
C THR A 388 6.14 19.98 10.04
N MET A 389 6.12 21.31 9.87
CA MET A 389 6.53 22.23 10.93
C MET A 389 5.70 22.06 12.23
N ALA A 390 4.43 21.65 12.12
CA ALA A 390 3.58 21.39 13.27
C ALA A 390 4.02 20.12 14.03
N THR A 391 4.26 19.01 13.32
CA THR A 391 4.73 17.77 13.95
C THR A 391 6.16 17.92 14.49
N GLN A 392 7.05 18.64 13.81
CA GLN A 392 8.37 19.01 14.32
C GLN A 392 8.28 19.83 15.62
N ALA A 393 7.39 20.83 15.70
CA ALA A 393 7.23 21.61 16.92
C ALA A 393 6.81 20.72 18.12
N VAL A 394 5.93 19.73 17.90
CA VAL A 394 5.58 18.76 18.95
C VAL A 394 6.72 17.79 19.27
N CYS A 395 7.51 17.36 18.28
CA CYS A 395 8.71 16.54 18.52
C CYS A 395 9.69 17.25 19.44
N ASN A 396 9.95 18.54 19.19
CA ASN A 396 10.83 19.38 20.00
C ASN A 396 10.26 19.62 21.40
N ALA A 397 8.94 19.83 21.51
CA ALA A 397 8.27 20.12 22.78
C ALA A 397 8.13 18.89 23.70
N ILE A 398 7.94 17.67 23.15
CA ILE A 398 7.83 16.43 23.95
C ILE A 398 9.22 15.86 24.28
N ASN A 399 10.18 15.92 23.36
CA ASN A 399 11.52 15.34 23.57
C ASN A 399 12.56 16.34 24.11
N GLY A 400 12.21 17.62 24.23
CA GLY A 400 13.09 18.66 24.78
C GLY A 400 13.09 18.71 26.32
N SER A 401 14.16 19.27 26.89
CA SER A 401 14.35 19.35 28.35
C SER A 401 13.34 20.24 29.08
N ASN A 402 12.83 21.28 28.40
CA ASN A 402 11.85 22.21 28.93
C ASN A 402 10.49 21.96 28.25
N GLN A 403 9.74 20.98 28.75
CA GLN A 403 8.41 20.65 28.20
C GLN A 403 7.40 21.77 28.51
N PRO A 404 6.60 22.23 27.52
CA PRO A 404 5.45 23.12 27.76
C PRO A 404 4.36 22.45 28.61
N SER A 405 3.40 23.24 29.09
CA SER A 405 2.27 22.68 29.83
C SER A 405 1.38 21.78 28.97
N ASN A 406 0.67 20.83 29.58
CA ASN A 406 -0.22 19.91 28.87
C ASN A 406 -1.32 20.65 28.07
N ALA A 407 -1.70 21.86 28.47
CA ALA A 407 -2.65 22.69 27.72
C ALA A 407 -2.05 23.25 26.41
N GLU A 408 -0.77 23.63 26.44
CA GLU A 408 -0.02 24.06 25.25
C GLU A 408 0.26 22.87 24.33
N LEU A 409 0.75 21.75 24.90
CA LEU A 409 0.96 20.50 24.16
C LEU A 409 -0.34 20.00 23.50
N LEU A 410 -1.48 20.01 24.20
CA LEU A 410 -2.79 19.68 23.60
C LEU A 410 -3.14 20.60 22.42
N THR A 411 -2.81 21.88 22.51
CA THR A 411 -3.05 22.86 21.44
C THR A 411 -2.17 22.56 20.22
N MET A 412 -0.90 22.21 20.44
CA MET A 412 0.03 21.81 19.38
C MET A 412 -0.36 20.46 18.73
N ILE A 413 -0.80 19.47 19.52
CA ILE A 413 -1.32 18.18 19.03
C ILE A 413 -2.59 18.41 18.18
N LYS A 414 -3.50 19.29 18.61
CA LYS A 414 -4.67 19.69 17.81
C LYS A 414 -4.27 20.37 16.51
N LYS A 415 -3.23 21.23 16.51
CA LYS A 415 -2.72 21.85 15.27
C LYS A 415 -2.09 20.82 14.33
N CYS A 416 -1.42 19.78 14.84
CA CYS A 416 -0.96 18.66 14.02
C CYS A 416 -2.16 17.95 13.34
N SER A 417 -3.23 17.68 14.09
CA SER A 417 -4.45 17.06 13.55
C SER A 417 -5.20 17.94 12.55
N GLU A 418 -5.11 19.26 12.66
CA GLU A 418 -5.69 20.21 11.70
C GLU A 418 -4.88 20.21 10.39
N VAL A 419 -3.55 20.27 10.49
CA VAL A 419 -2.63 20.29 9.34
C VAL A 419 -2.65 18.97 8.58
N HIS A 420 -2.49 17.83 9.28
CA HIS A 420 -2.60 16.48 8.70
C HIS A 420 -3.97 16.29 8.03
N GLY A 421 -5.06 16.61 8.76
CA GLY A 421 -6.42 16.53 8.24
C GLY A 421 -6.77 17.50 7.10
N ASN A 422 -5.90 18.45 6.76
CA ASN A 422 -6.00 19.24 5.53
C ASN A 422 -5.16 18.62 4.41
N LEU A 423 -3.90 18.26 4.68
CA LEU A 423 -3.02 17.59 3.71
C LEU A 423 -3.61 16.27 3.18
N THR A 424 -4.33 15.49 4.01
CA THR A 424 -5.04 14.28 3.54
C THR A 424 -6.19 14.61 2.59
N LYS A 425 -6.89 15.74 2.75
CA LYS A 425 -7.92 16.19 1.79
C LYS A 425 -7.27 16.65 0.49
N ASP A 426 -6.20 17.43 0.59
CA ASP A 426 -5.48 17.97 -0.56
C ASP A 426 -4.90 16.81 -1.40
N ALA A 427 -4.25 15.84 -0.76
CA ALA A 427 -3.73 14.64 -1.42
C ALA A 427 -4.87 13.80 -2.07
N ALA A 428 -5.99 13.57 -1.37
CA ALA A 428 -7.14 12.86 -1.93
C ALA A 428 -7.80 13.59 -3.12
N MET A 429 -7.72 14.93 -3.15
CA MET A 429 -8.15 15.80 -4.24
C MET A 429 -7.08 16.01 -5.34
N GLY A 430 -5.97 15.27 -5.31
CA GLY A 430 -4.89 15.37 -6.29
C GLY A 430 -4.10 16.70 -6.24
N GLN A 431 -4.18 17.42 -5.11
CA GLN A 431 -3.46 18.68 -4.85
C GLN A 431 -2.16 18.48 -4.05
N GLY A 432 -1.72 17.22 -3.87
CA GLY A 432 -0.36 16.92 -3.45
C GLY A 432 0.67 17.30 -4.52
N PHE A 433 1.94 17.39 -4.13
CA PHE A 433 3.01 17.81 -5.04
C PHE A 433 3.86 16.65 -5.59
N ASP A 434 3.91 15.49 -4.92
CA ASP A 434 4.82 14.40 -5.29
C ASP A 434 4.49 13.80 -6.66
N ARG A 435 3.22 13.52 -7.00
CA ARG A 435 2.87 13.04 -8.36
C ARG A 435 3.04 14.12 -9.41
N HIS A 436 2.76 15.38 -9.09
CA HIS A 436 2.95 16.49 -10.02
C HIS A 436 4.44 16.66 -10.39
N LEU A 437 5.34 16.74 -9.39
CA LEU A 437 6.78 16.80 -9.62
C LEU A 437 7.31 15.55 -10.33
N PHE A 438 6.83 14.35 -9.97
CA PHE A 438 7.18 13.12 -10.68
C PHE A 438 6.77 13.16 -12.16
N GLY A 439 5.55 13.64 -12.46
CA GLY A 439 5.06 13.78 -13.83
C GLY A 439 5.89 14.75 -14.66
N LEU A 440 6.18 15.94 -14.11
CA LEU A 440 7.08 16.91 -14.73
C LEU A 440 8.48 16.34 -14.96
N ARG A 441 9.03 15.59 -13.99
CA ARG A 441 10.32 14.90 -14.14
C ARG A 441 10.30 13.86 -15.27
N ARG A 442 9.25 13.03 -15.38
CA ARG A 442 9.14 12.04 -16.47
C ARG A 442 9.06 12.72 -17.85
N LEU A 443 8.30 13.82 -17.96
CA LEU A 443 8.19 14.60 -19.20
C LEU A 443 9.52 15.28 -19.58
N ALA A 444 10.27 15.77 -18.60
CA ALA A 444 11.59 16.36 -18.79
C ALA A 444 12.64 15.32 -19.24
N GLU A 445 12.66 14.13 -18.61
CA GLU A 445 13.50 13.01 -19.02
C GLU A 445 13.19 12.55 -20.46
N GLN A 446 11.90 12.48 -20.84
CA GLN A 446 11.48 12.16 -22.22
C GLN A 446 11.94 13.20 -23.26
N LYS A 447 12.16 14.45 -22.85
CA LYS A 447 12.66 15.54 -23.71
C LYS A 447 14.18 15.72 -23.64
N GLY A 448 14.90 14.90 -22.88
CA GLY A 448 16.35 15.02 -22.69
C GLY A 448 16.80 16.28 -21.94
N ALA A 449 15.88 17.02 -21.31
CA ALA A 449 16.14 18.33 -20.73
C ALA A 449 15.60 18.38 -19.29
N LEU A 450 16.41 17.96 -18.32
CA LEU A 450 16.04 17.83 -16.91
C LEU A 450 16.23 19.15 -16.13
N PRO A 451 15.16 19.78 -15.58
CA PRO A 451 15.29 20.95 -14.73
C PRO A 451 16.12 20.70 -13.46
N ALA A 452 16.88 21.72 -13.05
CA ALA A 452 17.83 21.65 -11.92
C ALA A 452 17.20 21.18 -10.59
N ILE A 453 15.93 21.48 -10.33
CA ILE A 453 15.17 21.01 -9.15
C ILE A 453 15.23 19.47 -8.99
N PHE A 454 15.29 18.71 -10.08
CA PHE A 454 15.36 17.24 -10.01
C PHE A 454 16.78 16.69 -9.79
N SER A 455 17.78 17.57 -9.77
CA SER A 455 19.17 17.28 -9.38
C SER A 455 19.54 17.90 -8.03
N ASP A 456 18.61 18.60 -7.39
CA ASP A 456 18.78 19.19 -6.06
C ASP A 456 18.87 18.08 -4.99
N PRO A 457 19.91 18.08 -4.11
CA PRO A 457 19.99 17.17 -2.98
C PRO A 457 18.74 17.16 -2.08
N ALA A 458 17.99 18.26 -1.99
CA ALA A 458 16.71 18.32 -1.26
C ALA A 458 15.61 17.49 -1.93
N TYR A 459 15.58 17.45 -3.27
CA TYR A 459 14.64 16.60 -4.02
C TYR A 459 15.02 15.12 -3.92
N ALA A 460 16.32 14.80 -3.92
CA ALA A 460 16.77 13.44 -3.59
C ALA A 460 16.36 13.05 -2.16
N ALA A 461 16.60 13.92 -1.17
CA ALA A 461 16.27 13.68 0.23
C ALA A 461 14.77 13.49 0.49
N ILE A 462 13.89 14.30 -0.13
CA ILE A 462 12.43 14.17 0.08
C ILE A 462 11.85 12.90 -0.57
N ASN A 463 12.52 12.31 -1.57
CA ASN A 463 12.14 11.02 -2.13
C ASN A 463 12.83 9.81 -1.46
N HIS A 464 13.84 10.03 -0.61
CA HIS A 464 14.49 9.01 0.21
C HIS A 464 13.69 8.76 1.51
N ASN A 465 12.55 8.07 1.38
CA ASN A 465 11.55 7.96 2.46
C ASN A 465 11.98 7.01 3.60
N ILE A 466 12.71 7.55 4.58
CA ILE A 466 13.15 6.82 5.79
C ILE A 466 11.95 6.30 6.60
N LEU A 467 10.84 7.05 6.67
CA LEU A 467 9.60 6.58 7.28
C LEU A 467 8.54 6.35 6.19
N SER A 468 8.40 5.10 5.74
CA SER A 468 7.35 4.73 4.79
C SER A 468 6.17 4.12 5.53
N THR A 469 5.01 4.77 5.48
CA THR A 469 3.84 4.40 6.27
C THR A 469 2.63 4.05 5.40
N SER A 470 1.83 3.08 5.82
CA SER A 470 0.58 2.70 5.15
C SER A 470 -0.43 2.10 6.13
N THR A 471 -1.72 2.38 5.91
CA THR A 471 -2.84 1.85 6.69
C THR A 471 -3.87 1.20 5.77
N LEU A 472 -4.24 -0.04 6.09
CA LEU A 472 -5.33 -0.78 5.44
C LEU A 472 -6.28 -1.29 6.54
N SER A 473 -6.69 -0.36 7.41
CA SER A 473 -7.47 -0.62 8.62
C SER A 473 -8.89 -1.14 8.30
N SER A 474 -9.12 -2.42 8.55
CA SER A 474 -10.44 -3.07 8.55
C SER A 474 -10.50 -4.07 9.69
N ASP A 475 -11.66 -4.26 10.33
CA ASP A 475 -11.79 -5.08 11.54
C ASP A 475 -11.55 -6.59 11.30
N ILE A 476 -11.38 -7.00 10.03
CA ILE A 476 -11.00 -8.35 9.62
C ILE A 476 -9.48 -8.54 9.41
N VAL A 477 -8.69 -7.47 9.47
CA VAL A 477 -7.23 -7.49 9.21
C VAL A 477 -6.49 -7.65 10.53
N MET A 478 -5.88 -8.83 10.74
CA MET A 478 -5.03 -9.10 11.90
C MET A 478 -3.66 -8.43 11.78
N ALA A 479 -3.10 -8.40 10.56
CA ALA A 479 -1.79 -7.81 10.29
C ALA A 479 -1.70 -7.29 8.84
N GLY A 480 -0.90 -6.25 8.63
CA GLY A 480 -0.51 -5.79 7.29
C GLY A 480 0.91 -5.25 7.34
N ALA A 481 1.75 -5.63 6.37
CA ALA A 481 3.18 -5.33 6.40
C ALA A 481 3.82 -5.29 5.00
N PHE A 482 4.96 -4.63 4.92
CA PHE A 482 5.82 -4.46 3.75
C PHE A 482 7.26 -4.17 4.23
N GLY A 483 8.27 -4.30 3.37
CA GLY A 483 9.66 -3.99 3.73
C GLY A 483 9.97 -2.48 3.68
N PRO A 484 11.13 -2.04 4.22
CA PRO A 484 11.60 -0.67 4.04
C PRO A 484 11.85 -0.34 2.57
N VAL A 485 11.36 0.81 2.11
CA VAL A 485 11.55 1.29 0.72
C VAL A 485 12.94 1.87 0.44
N VAL A 486 13.74 2.09 1.50
CA VAL A 486 15.16 2.46 1.48
C VAL A 486 15.89 1.66 2.57
N LYS A 487 17.18 1.35 2.39
CA LYS A 487 17.91 0.39 3.24
C LYS A 487 18.05 0.84 4.71
N ASP A 488 18.15 2.14 4.92
CA ASP A 488 18.19 2.85 6.20
C ASP A 488 16.79 3.27 6.70
N GLY A 489 15.72 2.81 6.06
CA GLY A 489 14.34 3.16 6.38
C GLY A 489 13.63 2.16 7.29
N LEU A 490 12.36 2.48 7.58
CA LEU A 490 11.39 1.65 8.27
C LEU A 490 10.13 1.50 7.40
N GLY A 491 9.63 0.27 7.25
CA GLY A 491 8.33 0.00 6.65
C GLY A 491 7.28 -0.15 7.74
N ILE A 492 6.34 0.79 7.84
CA ILE A 492 5.39 0.89 8.94
C ILE A 492 3.97 0.60 8.44
N GLY A 493 3.53 -0.65 8.61
CA GLY A 493 2.14 -1.04 8.44
C GLY A 493 1.39 -0.80 9.75
N TYR A 494 0.36 0.05 9.75
CA TYR A 494 -0.33 0.43 10.99
C TYR A 494 -1.84 0.32 10.92
N SER A 495 -2.45 0.15 12.09
CA SER A 495 -3.90 0.16 12.26
C SER A 495 -4.28 0.86 13.56
N ILE A 496 -5.49 1.40 13.58
CA ILE A 496 -6.11 1.91 14.80
C ILE A 496 -7.56 1.42 14.87
N MET A 497 -7.91 0.77 15.97
CA MET A 497 -9.23 0.23 16.27
C MET A 497 -9.97 1.21 17.22
N ASN A 498 -11.09 0.79 17.79
CA ASN A 498 -11.84 1.64 18.73
C ASN A 498 -11.05 1.90 20.02
N ASP A 499 -10.45 0.86 20.58
CA ASP A 499 -9.82 0.83 21.92
C ASP A 499 -8.44 0.11 21.91
N MET A 500 -7.83 -0.01 20.73
CA MET A 500 -6.47 -0.48 20.52
C MET A 500 -5.83 0.29 19.36
N LEU A 501 -4.53 0.54 19.42
CA LEU A 501 -3.70 0.93 18.26
C LEU A 501 -2.57 -0.08 18.07
N GLY A 502 -2.11 -0.23 16.84
CA GLY A 502 -1.02 -1.15 16.51
C GLY A 502 -0.16 -0.69 15.33
N ALA A 503 1.11 -1.06 15.36
CA ALA A 503 2.07 -0.81 14.29
C ALA A 503 3.02 -2.01 14.15
N ILE A 504 3.20 -2.47 12.92
CA ILE A 504 4.20 -3.44 12.51
C ILE A 504 5.30 -2.66 11.79
N VAL A 505 6.52 -2.74 12.32
CA VAL A 505 7.70 -2.03 11.84
C VAL A 505 8.66 -3.04 11.26
N SER A 506 8.89 -3.00 9.95
CA SER A 506 10.00 -3.70 9.31
C SER A 506 11.24 -2.82 9.26
N SER A 507 12.43 -3.42 9.42
CA SER A 507 13.71 -2.71 9.34
C SER A 507 14.83 -3.63 8.83
N TYR A 508 15.94 -3.06 8.38
CA TYR A 508 17.18 -3.80 8.08
C TYR A 508 18.26 -3.45 9.11
N PRO A 509 18.52 -4.31 10.12
CA PRO A 509 19.67 -4.12 11.01
C PRO A 509 21.01 -4.35 10.27
N PRO A 510 22.09 -3.62 10.61
CA PRO A 510 22.16 -2.50 11.55
C PRO A 510 21.84 -1.13 10.92
N ASN A 511 21.36 -1.08 9.68
CA ASN A 511 21.07 0.17 8.96
C ASN A 511 19.96 1.01 9.59
N ASN A 512 19.01 0.40 10.30
CA ASN A 512 18.09 1.09 11.22
C ASN A 512 17.75 0.17 12.42
N ASN A 513 17.16 0.74 13.48
CA ASN A 513 16.86 0.08 14.75
C ASN A 513 15.35 0.05 15.01
N GLY A 514 14.66 -0.95 14.43
CA GLY A 514 13.22 -1.13 14.59
C GLY A 514 12.78 -1.30 16.05
N ALA A 515 13.48 -2.13 16.83
CA ALA A 515 13.20 -2.36 18.26
C ALA A 515 13.30 -1.07 19.09
N GLY A 516 14.36 -0.28 18.86
CA GLY A 516 14.55 1.03 19.48
C GLY A 516 13.47 2.03 19.06
N PHE A 517 13.03 1.99 17.80
CA PHE A 517 11.92 2.81 17.32
C PHE A 517 10.59 2.42 17.97
N VAL A 518 10.26 1.13 18.06
CA VAL A 518 9.04 0.63 18.74
C VAL A 518 9.04 0.99 20.23
N SER A 519 10.19 0.88 20.91
CA SER A 519 10.36 1.34 22.29
C SER A 519 10.11 2.85 22.45
N ALA A 520 10.71 3.66 21.57
CA ALA A 520 10.51 5.11 21.56
C ALA A 520 9.07 5.53 21.19
N LEU A 521 8.45 4.79 20.27
CA LEU A 521 7.08 4.98 19.79
C LEU A 521 6.04 4.67 20.88
N LYS A 522 6.28 3.63 21.70
CA LYS A 522 5.46 3.35 22.88
C LYS A 522 5.42 4.57 23.82
N THR A 523 6.59 5.12 24.20
CA THR A 523 6.61 6.33 25.03
C THR A 523 5.99 7.54 24.33
N ALA A 524 6.14 7.66 23.00
CA ALA A 524 5.53 8.75 22.23
C ALA A 524 4.01 8.74 22.36
N TYR A 525 3.36 7.57 22.21
CA TYR A 525 1.92 7.45 22.42
C TYR A 525 1.53 7.63 23.90
N GLU A 526 2.26 7.03 24.85
CA GLU A 526 2.01 7.22 26.29
C GLU A 526 2.00 8.70 26.67
N ASN A 527 2.98 9.48 26.19
CA ASN A 527 3.06 10.93 26.39
C ASN A 527 1.90 11.68 25.69
N ILE A 528 1.62 11.38 24.42
CA ILE A 528 0.55 12.04 23.65
C ILE A 528 -0.82 11.81 24.32
N PHE A 529 -1.15 10.57 24.70
CA PHE A 529 -2.43 10.27 25.32
C PHE A 529 -2.53 10.80 26.76
N ASN A 530 -1.45 10.79 27.54
CA ASN A 530 -1.41 11.45 28.85
C ASN A 530 -1.75 12.96 28.75
N VAL A 531 -1.21 13.66 27.74
CA VAL A 531 -1.54 15.08 27.45
C VAL A 531 -3.02 15.24 27.07
N LEU A 532 -3.58 14.34 26.25
CA LEU A 532 -5.01 14.37 25.94
C LEU A 532 -5.85 14.25 27.23
N GLU A 533 -5.61 13.23 28.04
CA GLU A 533 -6.47 12.89 29.18
C GLU A 533 -6.38 13.85 30.36
N THR A 534 -5.17 14.20 30.80
CA THR A 534 -4.94 15.11 31.95
C THR A 534 -5.59 16.48 31.76
N SER A 535 -5.63 16.97 30.51
CA SER A 535 -6.24 18.26 30.14
C SER A 535 -7.73 18.36 30.48
N ASN A 536 -8.46 17.24 30.62
CA ASN A 536 -9.86 17.28 31.06
C ASN A 536 -10.04 17.56 32.56
N ASN A 537 -9.10 17.13 33.40
CA ASN A 537 -9.23 17.29 34.86
C ASN A 537 -9.11 18.75 35.28
N CYS A 538 -8.26 19.54 34.62
CA CYS A 538 -8.15 20.98 34.86
C CYS A 538 -9.43 21.76 34.49
N ASN A 539 -10.19 21.29 33.48
CA ASN A 539 -11.47 21.90 33.12
C ASN A 539 -12.59 21.55 34.11
N LYS A 540 -12.61 20.32 34.66
CA LYS A 540 -13.54 19.94 35.72
C LYS A 540 -13.35 20.77 37.00
N THR A 541 -12.11 20.96 37.45
CA THR A 541 -11.84 21.78 38.65
C THR A 541 -12.19 23.26 38.44
N ARG A 542 -11.91 23.83 37.26
CA ARG A 542 -12.28 25.22 36.94
C ARG A 542 -13.79 25.50 36.92
N HIS A 543 -14.64 24.49 36.72
CA HIS A 543 -16.10 24.65 36.82
C HIS A 543 -16.61 24.75 38.27
N CYS A 544 -15.79 24.40 39.28
CA CYS A 544 -16.22 24.41 40.68
C CYS A 544 -16.09 25.78 41.37
N SER A 545 -15.43 26.77 40.73
CA SER A 545 -15.07 28.06 41.36
C SER A 545 -15.79 29.29 40.79
N ARG A 546 -16.87 29.11 40.01
CA ARG A 546 -17.73 30.23 39.54
C ARG A 546 -19.22 29.88 39.58
N ARG A 547 -19.85 30.06 40.75
CA ARG A 547 -21.32 30.14 40.92
C ARG A 547 -21.69 31.22 41.96
N ILE A 548 -21.80 32.47 41.51
CA ILE A 548 -22.53 33.53 42.21
C ILE A 548 -23.34 34.34 41.18
N GLY A 549 -24.66 34.34 41.34
CA GLY A 549 -25.63 35.37 40.95
C GLY A 549 -25.64 35.97 39.53
N SER A 550 -26.60 35.54 38.70
CA SER A 550 -27.57 36.43 38.01
C SER A 550 -28.66 35.60 37.30
N ASN A 551 -29.88 36.14 37.20
CA ASN A 551 -31.08 35.48 36.68
C ASN A 551 -31.55 36.07 35.34
N ASN A 552 -32.40 35.29 34.63
CA ASN A 552 -33.15 35.63 33.40
C ASN A 552 -32.25 35.77 32.14
N TYR A 553 -32.66 35.35 30.92
CA TYR A 553 -34.01 35.18 30.35
C TYR A 553 -34.17 33.88 29.54
N PHE A 554 -35.42 33.45 29.34
CA PHE A 554 -35.85 32.45 28.35
C PHE A 554 -36.15 33.14 27.00
N ILE A 555 -35.45 32.80 25.91
CA ILE A 555 -35.85 33.07 24.52
C ILE A 555 -35.51 31.84 23.65
N SER A 556 -36.34 31.59 22.63
CA SER A 556 -36.42 30.39 21.78
C SER A 556 -35.26 30.16 20.79
N GLU A 557 -35.11 28.89 20.38
CA GLU A 557 -34.31 28.50 19.21
C GLU A 557 -34.78 29.18 17.89
N PRO A 558 -33.88 29.52 16.96
CA PRO A 558 -34.24 29.86 15.60
C PRO A 558 -34.40 28.62 14.72
N PHE A 559 -35.57 28.52 14.10
CA PHE A 559 -35.97 27.57 13.05
C PHE A 559 -34.84 27.09 12.11
N VAL A 560 -34.69 25.76 11.98
CA VAL A 560 -34.15 25.12 10.76
C VAL A 560 -35.20 24.15 10.22
N SER A 561 -36.15 24.67 9.46
CA SER A 561 -37.23 23.90 8.82
C SER A 561 -37.55 24.46 7.42
N GLN A 562 -38.15 23.63 6.58
CA GLN A 562 -38.58 23.93 5.20
C GLN A 562 -37.49 24.17 4.13
N GLY A 563 -36.55 23.21 4.01
CA GLY A 563 -35.82 22.96 2.74
C GLY A 563 -36.38 21.80 1.89
N PHE A 564 -37.36 21.05 2.41
CA PHE A 564 -37.62 19.66 2.01
C PHE A 564 -38.96 19.43 1.25
N ARG A 565 -39.19 20.17 0.15
CA ARG A 565 -40.20 19.78 -0.88
C ARG A 565 -39.77 19.97 -2.35
N ILE A 566 -38.61 20.56 -2.63
CA ILE A 566 -38.24 20.99 -4.00
C ILE A 566 -37.28 20.00 -4.70
N MET A 567 -36.57 19.15 -3.95
CA MET A 567 -35.53 18.25 -4.49
C MET A 567 -36.03 17.26 -5.57
N PRO A 568 -37.22 16.61 -5.46
CA PRO A 568 -37.76 15.80 -6.55
C PRO A 568 -38.09 16.64 -7.79
N LEU A 569 -38.57 17.88 -7.59
CA LEU A 569 -38.95 18.79 -8.66
C LEU A 569 -37.73 19.26 -9.48
N ILE A 570 -36.59 19.49 -8.83
CA ILE A 570 -35.33 19.88 -9.50
C ILE A 570 -34.77 18.71 -10.30
N ILE A 571 -34.76 17.49 -9.74
CA ILE A 571 -34.30 16.28 -10.45
C ILE A 571 -35.21 16.01 -11.66
N TRP A 572 -36.53 16.11 -11.48
CA TRP A 572 -37.50 15.99 -12.57
C TRP A 572 -37.32 17.08 -13.63
N LEU A 573 -37.11 18.35 -13.25
CA LEU A 573 -36.82 19.44 -14.19
C LEU A 573 -35.54 19.21 -15.00
N VAL A 574 -34.45 18.77 -14.37
CA VAL A 574 -33.19 18.46 -15.08
C VAL A 574 -33.39 17.32 -16.07
N ILE A 575 -34.07 16.25 -15.67
CA ILE A 575 -34.40 15.12 -16.56
C ILE A 575 -35.30 15.56 -17.71
N VAL A 576 -36.37 16.33 -17.43
CA VAL A 576 -37.32 16.83 -18.45
C VAL A 576 -36.64 17.80 -19.42
N MET A 577 -35.79 18.73 -18.95
CA MET A 577 -35.08 19.63 -19.84
C MET A 577 -34.07 18.89 -20.73
N PHE A 578 -33.38 17.86 -20.21
CA PHE A 578 -32.46 17.05 -21.00
C PHE A 578 -33.18 16.14 -22.02
N ILE A 579 -34.33 15.57 -21.66
CA ILE A 579 -35.22 14.84 -22.59
C ILE A 579 -35.74 15.78 -23.68
N LEU A 580 -36.21 16.98 -23.33
CA LEU A 580 -36.68 17.97 -24.32
C LEU A 580 -35.55 18.40 -25.27
N GLN A 581 -34.34 18.63 -24.74
CA GLN A 581 -33.17 19.01 -25.52
C GLN A 581 -32.73 17.91 -26.51
N THR A 582 -32.95 16.63 -26.19
CA THR A 582 -32.53 15.48 -27.02
C THR A 582 -33.63 14.94 -27.93
N THR A 583 -34.91 15.08 -27.57
CA THR A 583 -36.05 14.53 -28.33
C THR A 583 -36.83 15.55 -29.14
N ASN A 584 -36.83 16.85 -28.76
CA ASN A 584 -37.55 17.89 -29.52
C ASN A 584 -36.88 19.28 -29.42
N PRO A 585 -35.77 19.52 -30.15
CA PRO A 585 -34.96 20.74 -30.03
C PRO A 585 -35.74 22.05 -30.27
N SER A 586 -36.78 22.01 -31.10
CA SER A 586 -37.64 23.16 -31.41
C SER A 586 -38.38 23.69 -30.18
N VAL A 587 -38.83 22.80 -29.29
CA VAL A 587 -39.56 23.18 -28.06
C VAL A 587 -38.62 23.82 -27.04
N PHE A 588 -37.42 23.25 -26.87
CA PHE A 588 -36.40 23.81 -25.98
C PHE A 588 -36.03 25.26 -26.36
N LYS A 589 -35.94 25.53 -27.67
CA LYS A 589 -35.63 26.87 -28.20
C LYS A 589 -36.68 27.90 -27.76
N ILE A 590 -37.98 27.58 -27.87
CA ILE A 590 -39.10 28.45 -27.47
C ILE A 590 -39.09 28.76 -25.96
N ILE A 591 -38.74 27.77 -25.12
CA ILE A 591 -38.65 27.95 -23.66
C ILE A 591 -37.49 28.89 -23.31
N SER A 592 -36.32 28.72 -23.94
CA SER A 592 -35.14 29.57 -23.68
C SER A 592 -35.38 31.06 -23.96
N THR A 593 -36.16 31.37 -25.01
CA THR A 593 -36.42 32.75 -25.47
C THR A 593 -37.32 33.60 -24.57
N LYS A 594 -37.87 33.04 -23.47
CA LYS A 594 -38.67 33.81 -22.48
C LYS A 594 -37.90 34.16 -21.19
N SER A 595 -36.62 33.81 -21.08
CA SER A 595 -35.79 34.20 -19.93
C SER A 595 -35.33 35.66 -20.02
N LYS A 596 -35.53 36.45 -18.95
CA LYS A 596 -35.06 37.85 -18.84
C LYS A 596 -33.61 37.98 -18.34
N TYR A 597 -32.73 37.03 -18.69
CA TYR A 597 -31.30 37.07 -18.34
C TYR A 597 -30.43 36.79 -19.58
N PRO A 598 -29.30 37.51 -19.75
CA PRO A 598 -28.46 37.37 -20.93
C PRO A 598 -27.72 36.02 -20.96
N PRO A 599 -27.48 35.43 -22.15
CA PRO A 599 -26.73 34.18 -22.28
C PRO A 599 -25.24 34.38 -21.99
N LEU A 600 -24.66 33.49 -21.20
CA LEU A 600 -23.21 33.37 -21.04
C LEU A 600 -22.58 32.94 -22.38
N ARG A 601 -21.67 33.76 -22.92
CA ARG A 601 -20.82 33.35 -24.05
C ARG A 601 -19.66 32.50 -23.55
N PRO A 602 -19.25 31.43 -24.27
CA PRO A 602 -17.94 30.84 -24.07
C PRO A 602 -16.86 31.82 -24.53
N VAL A 603 -15.76 31.91 -23.77
CA VAL A 603 -14.54 32.61 -24.17
C VAL A 603 -13.43 31.58 -24.31
N ILE A 604 -12.88 31.46 -25.51
CA ILE A 604 -11.73 30.64 -25.86
C ILE A 604 -10.78 31.53 -26.70
N ASP A 605 -9.48 31.27 -26.58
CA ASP A 605 -8.35 31.89 -27.31
C ASP A 605 -8.12 33.40 -27.17
N THR A 606 -7.26 33.76 -26.22
CA THR A 606 -5.98 34.45 -26.52
C THR A 606 -5.00 34.35 -25.32
N PRO A 607 -3.67 34.38 -25.52
CA PRO A 607 -2.71 34.01 -24.48
C PRO A 607 -2.29 35.17 -23.58
N LEU A 608 -2.41 35.01 -22.26
CA LEU A 608 -1.84 35.97 -21.30
C LEU A 608 -0.33 35.74 -21.10
N LYS A 609 0.46 36.77 -21.40
CA LYS A 609 1.85 36.88 -20.94
C LYS A 609 1.87 37.08 -19.43
N VAL A 610 2.47 36.17 -18.67
CA VAL A 610 2.69 36.36 -17.23
C VAL A 610 3.89 37.27 -17.01
N ILE A 611 3.63 38.55 -16.76
CA ILE A 611 4.64 39.46 -16.19
C ILE A 611 4.64 39.25 -14.67
N ILE A 612 5.74 38.76 -14.12
CA ILE A 612 5.90 38.57 -12.69
C ILE A 612 6.39 39.88 -12.07
N GLN A 613 5.49 40.62 -11.43
CA GLN A 613 5.85 41.65 -10.46
C GLN A 613 5.53 41.14 -9.05
N ARG A 614 6.57 40.98 -8.22
CA ARG A 614 6.44 40.63 -6.80
C ARG A 614 6.25 41.92 -6.01
N GLU A 615 5.12 42.09 -5.34
CA GLU A 615 5.04 43.02 -4.20
C GLU A 615 5.06 42.25 -2.89
N THR A 616 5.92 42.71 -1.97
CA THR A 616 6.14 42.07 -0.66
C THR A 616 5.41 42.89 0.40
N ILE A 617 4.39 42.32 1.04
CA ILE A 617 3.63 43.02 2.09
C ILE A 617 4.47 43.11 3.37
N VAL A 618 5.27 44.16 3.47
CA VAL A 618 5.94 44.58 4.71
C VAL A 618 4.98 45.51 5.47
N LYS A 619 4.40 45.05 6.58
CA LYS A 619 3.59 45.89 7.47
C LYS A 619 4.46 46.64 8.47
N CYS A 620 4.97 47.81 8.06
CA CYS A 620 5.39 48.85 8.98
C CYS A 620 4.28 49.91 9.09
N CYS A 621 3.60 49.96 10.23
CA CYS A 621 2.81 51.12 10.65
C CYS A 621 3.44 51.69 11.92
N SER A 622 3.81 52.97 11.89
CA SER A 622 4.48 53.67 12.99
C SER A 622 3.82 55.00 13.29
N ASN A 623 3.78 55.34 14.58
CA ASN A 623 3.22 56.57 15.17
C ASN A 623 1.67 56.66 15.20
N SER A 624 1.05 57.30 16.20
CA SER A 624 1.62 58.27 17.14
C SER A 624 1.03 58.24 18.57
N ARG A 625 1.77 58.85 19.51
CA ARG A 625 1.38 59.35 20.86
C ARG A 625 1.15 58.33 22.00
N CYS A 626 2.07 58.34 22.96
CA CYS A 626 1.72 58.50 24.37
C CYS A 626 2.79 59.36 25.10
N ARG A 627 2.60 59.67 26.39
CA ARG A 627 3.31 60.76 27.11
C ARG A 627 4.60 60.36 27.84
N THR A 628 5.41 61.40 28.03
CA THR A 628 6.64 61.58 28.84
C THR A 628 6.68 61.00 30.26
N SER A 629 7.87 60.49 30.67
CA SER A 629 8.39 60.65 32.05
C SER A 629 9.92 60.43 32.17
N ASN A 630 10.64 61.53 32.44
CA ASN A 630 11.99 61.79 33.00
C ASN A 630 12.99 60.68 33.40
N ASN A 631 14.28 61.00 33.17
CA ASN A 631 15.52 60.63 33.92
C ASN A 631 16.01 59.15 33.84
N MET A 632 17.30 58.80 34.01
CA MET A 632 18.50 59.57 34.46
C MET A 632 19.79 59.17 33.68
N SER A 633 20.99 59.53 34.17
CA SER A 633 22.24 59.71 33.39
C SER A 633 23.41 58.72 33.66
N THR A 634 24.11 58.30 32.59
CA THR A 634 25.60 58.12 32.34
C THR A 634 26.62 57.89 33.49
N PRO A 635 27.87 57.37 33.25
CA PRO A 635 28.48 56.64 32.10
C PRO A 635 29.45 55.45 32.53
N LEU A 636 30.46 55.12 31.69
CA LEU A 636 31.72 54.33 31.94
C LEU A 636 31.63 52.78 31.88
N SER A 637 32.62 52.01 31.37
CA SER A 637 33.89 52.33 30.67
C SER A 637 34.52 51.14 29.88
N SER A 638 35.48 51.45 28.97
CA SER A 638 36.59 50.59 28.44
C SER A 638 36.28 49.34 27.57
N THR A 639 37.15 48.77 26.74
CA THR A 639 38.09 49.17 25.65
C THR A 639 38.96 47.94 25.27
N ARG A 640 38.81 47.41 24.05
CA ARG A 640 39.78 46.70 23.16
C ARG A 640 38.96 46.09 22.00
N GLY A 641 39.31 46.17 20.70
CA GLY A 641 40.62 46.29 20.03
C GLY A 641 41.11 44.87 19.69
N VAL A 642 41.33 44.42 18.44
CA VAL A 642 41.94 45.03 17.23
C VAL A 642 41.33 44.33 15.98
N LEU A 643 40.77 45.01 14.97
CA LEU A 643 41.37 45.71 13.81
C LEU A 643 41.59 44.85 12.52
N ILE A 644 40.66 45.03 11.56
CA ILE A 644 40.87 45.34 10.12
C ILE A 644 41.61 44.37 9.17
N LYS A 645 40.90 44.01 8.07
CA LYS A 645 41.38 44.31 6.70
C LYS A 645 40.23 44.53 5.71
N THR A 646 40.31 45.61 4.93
CA THR A 646 39.36 45.98 3.86
C THR A 646 40.10 46.20 2.55
N SER A 647 39.45 45.92 1.43
CA SER A 647 39.83 46.38 0.08
C SER A 647 38.64 46.25 -0.86
N SER A 648 38.55 47.11 -1.87
CA SER A 648 37.36 47.30 -2.72
C SER A 648 37.75 47.55 -4.19
N ILE A 649 36.74 47.75 -5.04
CA ILE A 649 36.82 48.25 -6.43
C ILE A 649 37.33 47.25 -7.47
N ALA A 650 36.44 46.88 -8.42
CA ALA A 650 36.60 47.18 -9.84
C ALA A 650 35.37 46.75 -10.65
N GLU A 651 34.57 47.70 -11.15
CA GLU A 651 33.73 47.49 -12.33
C GLU A 651 34.55 47.75 -13.60
N LYS A 652 34.27 47.03 -14.70
CA LYS A 652 34.64 47.52 -16.04
C LYS A 652 33.79 46.90 -17.16
N THR A 653 32.97 47.73 -17.80
CA THR A 653 32.18 47.41 -18.99
C THR A 653 33.03 47.55 -20.26
N ILE A 654 32.98 46.59 -21.18
CA ILE A 654 33.37 46.79 -22.59
C ILE A 654 32.27 46.25 -23.52
N LYS A 655 32.09 46.97 -24.63
CA LYS A 655 31.05 46.85 -25.64
C LYS A 655 31.19 45.57 -26.48
N GLY A 656 30.08 45.09 -27.05
CA GLY A 656 30.08 44.10 -28.13
C GLY A 656 30.10 44.73 -29.53
N SER A 657 29.89 43.91 -30.56
CA SER A 657 29.55 44.31 -31.93
C SER A 657 28.83 43.15 -32.64
N ALA A 658 28.00 43.46 -33.63
CA ALA A 658 27.22 42.48 -34.39
C ALA A 658 27.65 42.44 -35.86
N VAL A 659 27.45 41.30 -36.52
CA VAL A 659 27.51 41.13 -37.98
C VAL A 659 26.31 40.27 -38.42
N THR A 660 25.77 40.53 -39.60
CA THR A 660 24.46 40.03 -40.07
C THR A 660 24.51 39.43 -41.47
N SER A 661 23.89 38.27 -41.65
CA SER A 661 23.28 37.78 -42.90
C SER A 661 22.28 36.66 -42.54
N THR A 662 20.99 36.63 -42.93
CA THR A 662 20.38 36.61 -44.29
C THR A 662 20.81 35.37 -45.11
N ALA A 663 19.94 34.64 -45.81
CA ALA A 663 18.50 34.84 -46.15
C ALA A 663 17.73 33.50 -46.35
N ALA A 664 16.43 33.61 -46.68
CA ALA A 664 15.49 32.59 -47.21
C ALA A 664 15.22 31.34 -46.32
N GLN A 665 13.98 30.93 -46.01
CA GLN A 665 12.74 30.74 -46.78
C GLN A 665 12.76 29.55 -47.74
N ASP A 666 11.98 28.51 -47.39
CA ASP A 666 10.87 28.07 -48.24
C ASP A 666 9.74 27.46 -47.38
N LEU A 667 8.56 27.23 -47.95
CA LEU A 667 7.30 27.02 -47.21
C LEU A 667 6.39 25.95 -47.86
N ILE A 668 5.64 25.21 -46.99
CA ILE A 668 4.24 24.75 -47.21
C ILE A 668 4.00 23.63 -48.27
N PRO A 669 3.05 22.67 -48.08
CA PRO A 669 2.45 22.11 -46.85
C PRO A 669 2.16 20.57 -46.99
N MET A 670 1.08 20.09 -46.31
CA MET A 670 0.36 18.80 -46.49
C MET A 670 1.05 17.52 -45.95
N THR A 671 0.33 16.53 -45.40
CA THR A 671 -1.10 16.44 -45.01
C THR A 671 -1.25 15.57 -43.75
N ALA A 672 -2.31 15.78 -42.98
CA ALA A 672 -2.73 14.84 -41.96
C ALA A 672 -3.66 13.76 -42.55
N LEU A 673 -3.47 12.50 -42.15
CA LEU A 673 -4.46 11.45 -42.33
C LEU A 673 -4.52 10.58 -41.05
N SER A 674 -5.74 10.42 -40.55
CA SER A 674 -6.11 9.44 -39.53
C SER A 674 -6.16 8.03 -40.13
N PHE A 675 -5.95 6.99 -39.31
CA PHE A 675 -6.54 5.69 -39.57
C PHE A 675 -7.09 5.03 -38.31
N ASP A 676 -8.20 4.32 -38.49
CA ASP A 676 -8.93 3.58 -37.45
C ASP A 676 -8.54 2.09 -37.48
N SER A 677 -9.12 1.34 -36.55
CA SER A 677 -8.93 -0.08 -36.29
C SER A 677 -9.58 -1.01 -37.32
N SER A 678 -8.94 -2.17 -37.60
CA SER A 678 -9.56 -3.52 -37.50
C SER A 678 -8.73 -4.68 -38.10
N THR A 679 -9.00 -5.89 -37.61
CA THR A 679 -8.85 -7.24 -38.24
C THR A 679 -7.53 -7.68 -38.91
N SER A 680 -6.79 -8.51 -38.18
CA SER A 680 -6.33 -9.88 -38.55
C SER A 680 -6.14 -10.31 -40.02
N SER A 681 -4.98 -10.89 -40.31
CA SER A 681 -4.90 -12.29 -40.79
C SER A 681 -3.48 -12.88 -40.60
N THR A 682 -3.36 -14.18 -40.81
CA THR A 682 -2.14 -15.01 -40.64
C THR A 682 -1.23 -14.96 -41.87
N GLU A 683 0.09 -15.02 -41.67
CA GLU A 683 0.94 -15.82 -42.57
C GLU A 683 2.24 -16.29 -41.90
N THR A 684 2.82 -17.38 -42.42
CA THR A 684 4.02 -18.06 -41.92
C THR A 684 5.06 -18.17 -43.03
N THR A 685 6.35 -17.91 -42.75
CA THR A 685 7.49 -18.77 -43.19
C THR A 685 8.88 -18.23 -42.78
N SER A 686 9.88 -19.11 -42.91
CA SER A 686 11.31 -18.85 -43.18
C SER A 686 12.10 -17.90 -42.27
N ILE A 687 12.70 -18.52 -41.25
CA ILE A 687 14.17 -18.61 -41.06
C ILE A 687 15.00 -17.77 -42.06
N SER A 688 15.85 -16.88 -41.53
CA SER A 688 17.10 -16.49 -42.20
C SER A 688 18.23 -16.39 -41.17
N THR A 689 19.37 -17.02 -41.47
CA THR A 689 20.53 -17.09 -40.57
C THR A 689 21.48 -15.94 -40.85
N ILE A 690 21.80 -15.14 -39.82
CA ILE A 690 22.87 -14.13 -39.90
C ILE A 690 23.88 -14.42 -38.80
N ALA A 691 25.11 -14.74 -39.19
CA ALA A 691 26.23 -15.02 -38.30
C ALA A 691 27.38 -14.04 -38.58
N MET A 692 27.81 -13.30 -37.55
CA MET A 692 29.08 -12.56 -37.44
C MET A 692 29.30 -12.19 -35.95
N PRO A 693 30.51 -11.85 -35.49
CA PRO A 693 31.68 -12.73 -35.54
C PRO A 693 32.32 -12.93 -34.14
N THR A 694 33.17 -13.94 -34.00
CA THR A 694 33.85 -14.25 -32.73
C THR A 694 34.90 -13.19 -32.39
N THR A 695 34.82 -12.57 -31.21
CA THR A 695 35.86 -11.67 -30.69
C THR A 695 36.56 -12.32 -29.49
N THR A 696 37.75 -12.87 -29.72
CA THR A 696 38.61 -13.42 -28.66
C THR A 696 39.24 -12.28 -27.85
N ILE A 697 39.13 -12.34 -26.52
CA ILE A 697 39.92 -11.49 -25.62
C ILE A 697 40.73 -12.39 -24.69
N THR A 698 42.05 -12.21 -24.73
CA THR A 698 43.04 -13.07 -24.06
C THR A 698 43.16 -12.75 -22.57
N THR A 699 43.03 -13.76 -21.71
CA THR A 699 43.31 -13.64 -20.27
C THR A 699 44.78 -13.94 -19.98
N THR A 700 45.54 -12.93 -19.54
CA THR A 700 46.93 -13.09 -19.10
C THR A 700 47.00 -13.48 -17.62
N THR A 701 47.47 -14.69 -17.33
CA THR A 701 47.99 -15.06 -16.01
C THR A 701 49.43 -14.57 -15.84
N PRO A 702 49.84 -14.32 -14.59
CA PRO A 702 51.16 -14.72 -14.10
C PRO A 702 51.01 -15.81 -13.03
N THR A 703 52.01 -16.68 -12.89
CA THR A 703 51.98 -17.86 -12.00
C THR A 703 53.36 -18.07 -11.36
N SER A 704 53.43 -18.82 -10.26
CA SER A 704 54.67 -19.33 -9.62
C SER A 704 55.48 -18.27 -8.83
N THR A 705 56.23 -18.57 -7.75
CA THR A 705 56.45 -19.79 -6.90
C THR A 705 57.11 -19.35 -5.57
N THR A 706 57.28 -20.13 -4.49
CA THR A 706 57.12 -21.59 -4.25
C THR A 706 56.21 -21.87 -3.00
N THR A 707 56.45 -22.65 -1.93
CA THR A 707 57.58 -23.49 -1.43
C THR A 707 57.09 -24.57 -0.44
N THR A 708 57.75 -25.74 -0.42
CA THR A 708 57.85 -26.76 0.65
C THR A 708 56.72 -27.00 1.68
N THR A 709 56.11 -28.18 1.59
CA THR A 709 55.70 -29.01 2.76
C THR A 709 56.88 -29.88 3.24
N PRO A 710 56.74 -30.69 4.32
CA PRO A 710 56.38 -32.09 4.09
C PRO A 710 55.44 -32.77 5.12
N THR A 711 54.94 -33.92 4.69
CA THR A 711 54.03 -34.94 5.29
C THR A 711 54.27 -35.43 6.73
N THR A 712 53.19 -35.92 7.39
CA THR A 712 53.01 -37.37 7.70
C THR A 712 51.56 -37.73 8.11
N THR A 713 51.17 -38.98 7.82
CA THR A 713 49.90 -39.66 8.21
C THR A 713 50.26 -40.91 9.04
N PRO A 714 49.37 -41.59 9.81
CA PRO A 714 48.36 -42.50 9.21
C PRO A 714 47.06 -42.79 10.02
N THR A 715 46.26 -43.70 9.47
CA THR A 715 44.89 -44.16 9.82
C THR A 715 44.73 -45.12 11.02
N LYS A 716 43.54 -45.14 11.65
CA LYS A 716 42.60 -46.29 11.94
C LYS A 716 41.59 -45.87 13.06
N ARG A 717 40.26 -46.12 13.05
CA ARG A 717 39.32 -47.24 12.77
C ARG A 717 38.65 -47.73 14.07
N CYS A 718 37.30 -47.69 14.12
CA CYS A 718 36.37 -48.61 14.82
C CYS A 718 36.51 -48.91 16.34
N ASN A 719 35.60 -48.37 17.17
CA ASN A 719 34.46 -49.10 17.78
C ASN A 719 33.78 -48.26 18.89
N GLY A 720 32.52 -48.57 19.21
CA GLY A 720 31.84 -48.16 20.47
C GLY A 720 31.36 -49.41 21.24
N VAL A 721 30.64 -49.26 22.37
CA VAL A 721 29.70 -50.23 23.04
C VAL A 721 29.46 -49.86 24.54
N LEU A 722 28.25 -50.14 25.07
CA LEU A 722 27.76 -50.05 26.49
C LEU A 722 27.71 -48.65 27.18
N ASP A 723 26.88 -48.38 28.20
CA ASP A 723 25.48 -48.80 28.52
C ASP A 723 24.84 -47.91 29.64
N ARG A 724 23.52 -48.04 29.83
CA ARG A 724 22.71 -47.87 31.07
C ARG A 724 22.85 -46.64 32.01
N THR A 725 21.86 -45.75 31.88
CA THR A 725 20.89 -45.32 32.93
C THR A 725 21.35 -45.04 34.38
N CYS A 726 21.06 -43.82 34.88
CA CYS A 726 20.17 -43.65 36.05
C CYS A 726 19.56 -42.23 36.16
N ARG A 727 18.55 -42.05 37.03
CA ARG A 727 17.92 -40.75 37.39
C ARG A 727 18.49 -40.22 38.72
N PRO A 728 18.20 -38.97 39.10
CA PRO A 728 17.19 -38.80 40.17
C PRO A 728 16.10 -37.74 39.86
N LYS A 729 15.16 -37.57 40.79
CA LYS A 729 14.06 -36.57 40.74
C LYS A 729 14.35 -35.39 41.69
N THR A 730 13.74 -34.25 41.38
CA THR A 730 13.32 -33.21 42.35
C THR A 730 11.89 -32.75 41.99
N ALA A 731 11.22 -31.93 42.80
CA ALA A 731 9.86 -31.47 42.56
C ALA A 731 9.55 -30.11 43.25
N CYS A 732 8.40 -29.53 42.89
CA CYS A 732 7.81 -28.29 43.43
C CYS A 732 8.55 -26.97 43.08
N THR A 733 7.89 -25.81 43.06
CA THR A 733 6.54 -25.49 43.57
C THR A 733 5.73 -24.63 42.58
N ILE A 734 4.41 -24.82 42.54
CA ILE A 734 3.44 -23.82 42.03
C ILE A 734 2.59 -23.42 43.24
N ASP A 735 2.36 -22.12 43.42
CA ASP A 735 1.48 -21.58 44.46
C ASP A 735 0.15 -21.09 43.84
N SER A 736 -0.91 -21.02 44.65
CA SER A 736 -2.30 -21.01 44.17
C SER A 736 -3.22 -20.12 45.00
N ASN A 737 -4.09 -19.33 44.34
CA ASN A 737 -5.33 -18.78 44.90
C ASN A 737 -6.23 -18.21 43.77
N LEU A 738 -7.57 -18.22 43.82
CA LEU A 738 -8.49 -19.14 44.51
C LEU A 738 -9.93 -19.00 43.95
N ALA A 739 -10.47 -20.07 43.33
CA ALA A 739 -11.91 -20.40 43.24
C ALA A 739 -12.88 -19.32 42.64
N SER A 740 -14.20 -19.51 42.51
CA SER A 740 -15.07 -20.61 42.97
C SER A 740 -16.36 -20.78 42.13
N GLN A 741 -16.97 -21.97 42.22
CA GLN A 741 -18.39 -22.28 41.93
C GLN A 741 -18.83 -22.28 40.43
N LEU A 742 -19.69 -23.20 39.95
CA LEU A 742 -20.40 -24.32 40.59
C LEU A 742 -20.66 -25.51 39.62
N GLN A 743 -21.01 -26.63 40.25
CA GLN A 743 -21.50 -27.95 39.82
C GLN A 743 -22.71 -27.93 38.81
N MET A 744 -23.20 -29.03 38.18
CA MET A 744 -22.93 -30.49 38.31
C MET A 744 -23.46 -31.30 37.10
N SER A 745 -22.96 -32.56 36.93
CA SER A 745 -23.57 -33.72 36.22
C SER A 745 -23.93 -33.56 34.72
N GLY A 746 -23.93 -34.58 33.85
CA GLY A 746 -23.64 -36.02 33.92
C GLY A 746 -24.35 -36.68 32.71
N ALA A 747 -24.14 -37.91 32.25
CA ALA A 747 -23.16 -38.98 32.41
C ALA A 747 -23.74 -40.18 31.61
N SER A 748 -22.91 -40.97 30.89
CA SER A 748 -23.31 -42.17 30.12
C SER A 748 -24.31 -41.96 28.95
N THR A 749 -24.37 -42.85 27.93
CA THR A 749 -23.59 -44.07 27.65
C THR A 749 -22.77 -43.92 26.36
#